data_AF-A0A3P6DLX2-F1
#
_entry.id   AF-A0A3P6DLX2-F1
#
_cell.length_a   1.000
_cell.length_b   1.000
_cell.length_c   1.000
_cell.angle_alpha   90.00
_cell.angle_beta   90.00
_cell.angle_gamma   90.00
#
_symmetry.space_group_name_H-M   'P 1'
#
loop_
_entity.id
_entity.type
_entity.pdbx_description
1 polymer ?
#
loop_
_entity_poly.entity_id
_entity_poly.type
_entity_poly.pdbx_seq_one_letter_code
_entity_poly.pdbx_strand_id
1 'polypeptide(L)'
;MASTSSSSSFTLPSLFAIAVLILTVSTAESLKSPFHPRDLLPLLPRQVSWPILNSLYGAADLLPTFIGTASPGNDDVKWKGACFYENTAYLEFHNKSGSEFGGGTLHIQADKAHSWTCMDLYVFATPYRVTWTWYFISRAHTVEFPEWDGLAEYEYVKNKGVSIFLMHAGMLGTLQALWDVFPLFTNTGWGESSNLAFLEKHMGAKFDARPEPWVTNVTTDQIQSGDLLAISKIRGRWGGFETLEKWVSGAYAGHSAVCLRDSEGKLWVGESGNENEKGEDVIAILPWEEWWEFELTKDDANPQIALLPLHPDVRAKFNVTAAWEYARSMEGKPYGYHNLIFSWIDTVSENYPPPLDSHLVASFMTVWSKMQPDYAANMWNEALNKRLGTKGLDLSDVLVEVEKRGSSFDKLLAIPEQDDWIYSDGKSTSCIAFILEMYKEGGLFGSLADSIQVTEFTLKDAYMLNLFETNASRLPKWCNDNDSVKLPYCQIFGKYRMQLPGYNTMEPYTHMNELCPSLPPKSVAYSDTTVNVSSLGQMMMGHVVARTHLILSRNNFADSIRCQGLRVSKTLSMESQQSKRPTCPSCAKPTQLCLCNRMRSPCLDNQVSVTILQHSLERKHALNSTRIARLGLKNVTVTTVCDVHDEAEFLIRVKGASLELVDTSKLGSDNVDNESLKLSQQLADKRGSCEEDLMRISMKKRGVISNVSTSLMEDASFDGILASPAAMDVLAKGFVVTKFSEGKEEFELEVPPGSALLFPSEGSVMIKDLKERDLKVRNLIVLDGTWSKARRMYVENPWLKLLCSHVKLEIEGASLYREVRRQPREGCLSTIESIVHAMKEIGEDTEGLDNMLDVFESMVGDQRRCKDENFGKVL
;
A
#
# COMPACT_ATOMS: atom_id res chain seq x y z
N MET A 1 -34.99 -57.67 -25.58
CA MET A 1 -34.60 -56.38 -24.99
C MET A 1 -33.37 -56.69 -24.13
N ALA A 2 -32.12 -56.51 -24.59
CA ALA A 2 -31.47 -55.32 -25.16
C ALA A 2 -31.46 -54.13 -24.17
N SER A 3 -30.34 -53.48 -23.86
CA SER A 3 -28.92 -53.77 -24.17
C SER A 3 -27.95 -52.91 -23.34
N THR A 4 -26.90 -53.52 -22.80
CA THR A 4 -25.57 -52.98 -22.43
C THR A 4 -25.35 -51.46 -22.37
N SER A 5 -24.83 -50.99 -21.22
CA SER A 5 -23.90 -49.85 -21.17
C SER A 5 -22.62 -50.25 -20.42
N SER A 6 -21.46 -49.92 -20.99
CA SER A 6 -20.15 -50.41 -20.55
C SER A 6 -19.36 -49.36 -19.78
N SER A 7 -18.82 -49.73 -18.62
CA SER A 7 -17.86 -48.92 -17.87
C SER A 7 -16.44 -49.07 -18.44
N SER A 8 -15.95 -48.05 -19.14
CA SER A 8 -14.55 -47.97 -19.58
C SER A 8 -13.66 -47.42 -18.46
N SER A 9 -13.05 -48.32 -17.69
CA SER A 9 -11.97 -47.98 -16.77
C SER A 9 -10.70 -47.65 -17.55
N PHE A 10 -10.21 -46.41 -17.44
CA PHE A 10 -8.88 -46.05 -17.94
C PHE A 10 -7.84 -46.74 -17.07
N THR A 11 -7.15 -47.73 -17.65
CA THR A 11 -6.12 -48.49 -16.94
C THR A 11 -4.78 -47.77 -17.00
N LEU A 12 -3.96 -47.98 -15.95
CA LEU A 12 -2.64 -47.36 -15.75
C LEU A 12 -1.68 -47.35 -16.97
N PRO A 13 -1.65 -48.35 -17.89
CA PRO A 13 -0.74 -48.34 -19.02
C PRO A 13 -0.93 -47.16 -19.99
N SER A 14 -2.14 -46.62 -20.10
CA SER A 14 -2.44 -45.53 -21.04
C SER A 14 -1.79 -44.19 -20.67
N LEU A 15 -1.59 -43.94 -19.37
CA LEU A 15 -0.87 -42.76 -18.88
C LEU A 15 0.64 -42.87 -19.14
N PHE A 16 1.20 -44.08 -19.06
CA PHE A 16 2.61 -44.32 -19.32
C PHE A 16 2.97 -44.13 -20.81
N ALA A 17 2.08 -44.53 -21.72
CA ALA A 17 2.26 -44.30 -23.16
C ALA A 17 2.33 -42.80 -23.52
N ILE A 18 1.53 -41.95 -22.85
CA ILE A 18 1.56 -40.49 -23.05
C ILE A 18 2.87 -39.89 -22.50
N ALA A 19 3.34 -40.34 -21.33
CA ALA A 19 4.61 -39.90 -20.76
C ALA A 19 5.82 -40.25 -21.65
N VAL A 20 5.83 -41.43 -22.27
CA VAL A 20 6.90 -41.84 -23.20
C VAL A 20 6.86 -41.07 -24.53
N LEU A 21 5.68 -40.64 -24.99
CA LEU A 21 5.56 -39.79 -26.18
C LEU A 21 6.13 -38.37 -25.92
N ILE A 22 6.02 -37.86 -24.70
CA ILE A 22 6.59 -36.57 -24.28
C ILE A 22 8.13 -36.66 -24.16
N LEU A 23 8.67 -37.81 -23.74
CA LEU A 23 10.11 -38.03 -23.57
C LEU A 23 10.89 -38.31 -24.87
N THR A 24 10.24 -38.42 -26.03
CA THR A 24 10.90 -38.77 -27.31
C THR A 24 11.02 -37.60 -28.30
N VAL A 25 10.49 -36.42 -28.00
CA VAL A 25 10.64 -35.19 -28.81
C VAL A 25 11.74 -34.29 -28.22
N SER A 26 12.97 -34.80 -28.19
CA SER A 26 14.13 -34.09 -27.61
C SER A 26 15.02 -33.37 -28.64
N THR A 27 14.55 -33.21 -29.89
CA THR A 27 15.24 -32.48 -30.96
C THR A 27 14.27 -31.68 -31.84
N ALA A 28 13.62 -30.69 -31.26
CA ALA A 28 12.91 -29.63 -31.98
C ALA A 28 13.01 -28.32 -31.18
N GLU A 29 12.99 -27.18 -31.87
CA GLU A 29 13.04 -25.86 -31.25
C GLU A 29 11.91 -25.68 -30.22
N SER A 30 12.16 -24.91 -29.16
CA SER A 30 11.26 -24.78 -28.01
C SER A 30 9.88 -24.23 -28.39
N LEU A 31 8.93 -25.11 -28.65
CA LEU A 31 7.51 -24.76 -28.72
C LEU A 31 7.10 -24.22 -27.35
N LYS A 32 6.76 -22.93 -27.28
CA LYS A 32 6.10 -22.36 -26.10
C LYS A 32 4.81 -23.15 -25.82
N SER A 33 4.65 -23.61 -24.58
CA SER A 33 3.41 -24.27 -24.15
C SER A 33 2.19 -23.38 -24.44
N PRO A 34 1.09 -23.90 -25.00
CA PRO A 34 -0.11 -23.10 -25.28
C PRO A 34 -0.77 -22.54 -24.02
N PHE A 35 -0.52 -23.16 -22.86
CA PHE A 35 -1.03 -22.75 -21.55
C PHE A 35 0.12 -22.56 -20.57
N HIS A 36 0.09 -21.49 -19.78
CA HIS A 36 0.96 -21.35 -18.61
C HIS A 36 0.35 -22.12 -17.43
N PRO A 37 1.14 -22.73 -16.51
CA PRO A 37 0.59 -23.50 -15.39
C PRO A 37 -0.39 -22.70 -14.50
N ARG A 38 -0.22 -21.37 -14.41
CA ARG A 38 -1.17 -20.49 -13.69
C ARG A 38 -2.55 -20.39 -14.37
N ASP A 39 -2.62 -20.54 -15.68
CA ASP A 39 -3.88 -20.43 -16.44
C ASP A 39 -4.77 -21.67 -16.25
N LEU A 40 -4.15 -22.80 -15.89
CA LEU A 40 -4.84 -24.07 -15.61
C LEU A 40 -5.26 -24.19 -14.14
N LEU A 41 -4.74 -23.36 -13.23
CA LEU A 41 -5.12 -23.38 -11.81
C LEU A 41 -6.65 -23.30 -11.60
N PRO A 42 -7.42 -22.41 -12.26
CA PRO A 42 -8.87 -22.35 -12.06
C PRO A 42 -9.64 -23.60 -12.54
N LEU A 43 -9.01 -24.43 -13.37
CA LEU A 43 -9.59 -25.69 -13.89
C LEU A 43 -9.26 -26.90 -12.99
N LEU A 44 -8.37 -26.73 -12.01
CA LEU A 44 -8.02 -27.78 -11.04
C LEU A 44 -9.00 -27.82 -9.85
N PRO A 45 -9.19 -28.98 -9.20
CA PRO A 45 -10.09 -29.11 -8.04
C PRO A 45 -9.83 -28.08 -6.96
N ARG A 46 -10.90 -27.48 -6.42
CA ARG A 46 -10.84 -26.36 -5.46
C ARG A 46 -9.90 -26.61 -4.27
N GLN A 47 -9.81 -27.83 -3.74
CA GLN A 47 -8.91 -28.13 -2.62
C GLN A 47 -7.43 -27.87 -2.94
N VAL A 48 -7.03 -27.91 -4.21
CA VAL A 48 -5.65 -27.72 -4.68
C VAL A 48 -5.45 -26.33 -5.28
N SER A 49 -6.41 -25.85 -6.07
CA SER A 49 -6.31 -24.56 -6.76
C SER A 49 -6.54 -23.37 -5.84
N TRP A 50 -7.49 -23.45 -4.90
CA TRP A 50 -7.92 -22.30 -4.10
C TRP A 50 -6.84 -21.73 -3.17
N PRO A 51 -6.02 -22.54 -2.46
CA PRO A 51 -4.92 -22.01 -1.65
C PRO A 51 -3.85 -21.30 -2.49
N ILE A 52 -3.56 -21.82 -3.69
CA ILE A 52 -2.55 -21.26 -4.60
C ILE A 52 -3.07 -19.97 -5.25
N LEU A 53 -4.33 -19.95 -5.70
CA LEU A 53 -4.98 -18.78 -6.28
C LEU A 53 -5.14 -17.64 -5.25
N ASN A 54 -5.49 -17.95 -4.00
CA ASN A 54 -5.59 -16.96 -2.92
C ASN A 54 -4.23 -16.45 -2.43
N SER A 55 -3.13 -17.15 -2.75
CA SER A 55 -1.76 -16.67 -2.54
C SER A 55 -1.22 -15.83 -3.71
N LEU A 56 -1.85 -15.90 -4.89
CA LEU A 56 -1.43 -15.19 -6.09
C LEU A 56 -2.22 -13.90 -6.32
N TYR A 57 -3.50 -13.88 -5.94
CA TYR A 57 -4.44 -12.76 -6.12
C TYR A 57 -5.29 -12.53 -4.87
N GLY A 58 -5.77 -11.31 -4.65
CA GLY A 58 -6.68 -10.96 -3.56
C GLY A 58 -7.71 -9.91 -3.96
N ALA A 59 -8.58 -9.51 -3.01
CA ALA A 59 -9.57 -8.44 -3.17
C ALA A 59 -9.00 -7.16 -3.84
N ALA A 60 -7.71 -6.92 -3.61
CA ALA A 60 -6.90 -5.86 -4.18
C ALA A 60 -6.90 -5.78 -5.74
N ASP A 61 -6.85 -6.92 -6.43
CA ASP A 61 -6.56 -6.92 -7.87
C ASP A 61 -7.76 -6.48 -8.73
N LEU A 62 -8.90 -6.10 -8.11
CA LEU A 62 -10.03 -5.41 -8.72
C LEU A 62 -9.73 -4.00 -9.23
N LEU A 63 -8.56 -3.43 -8.89
CA LEU A 63 -8.25 -2.06 -9.28
C LEU A 63 -7.72 -1.95 -10.72
N PRO A 64 -8.29 -1.05 -11.54
CA PRO A 64 -7.67 -0.61 -12.78
C PRO A 64 -6.51 0.33 -12.44
N THR A 65 -5.27 -0.10 -12.65
CA THR A 65 -4.07 0.69 -12.38
C THR A 65 -3.79 1.67 -13.51
N PHE A 66 -3.57 2.95 -13.20
CA PHE A 66 -3.25 3.95 -14.22
C PHE A 66 -1.92 3.64 -14.92
N ILE A 67 -1.94 3.63 -16.25
CA ILE A 67 -0.77 3.36 -17.11
C ILE A 67 -0.20 4.66 -17.67
N GLY A 68 -1.06 5.58 -18.08
CA GLY A 68 -0.70 6.78 -18.84
C GLY A 68 -1.87 7.27 -19.70
N THR A 69 -1.63 8.35 -20.44
CA THR A 69 -2.68 9.05 -21.20
C THR A 69 -2.30 9.15 -22.68
N ALA A 70 -3.12 8.59 -23.57
CA ALA A 70 -2.88 8.62 -25.01
C ALA A 70 -3.46 9.89 -25.62
N SER A 71 -2.60 10.78 -26.10
CA SER A 71 -2.94 12.09 -26.68
C SER A 71 -2.57 12.15 -28.17
N PRO A 72 -3.27 12.97 -28.98
CA PRO A 72 -2.96 13.10 -30.40
C PRO A 72 -1.63 13.82 -30.63
N GLY A 73 -0.68 13.14 -31.29
CA GLY A 73 0.62 13.73 -31.68
C GLY A 73 1.71 13.72 -30.61
N ASN A 74 1.53 12.97 -29.53
CA ASN A 74 2.52 12.76 -28.46
C ASN A 74 3.20 11.38 -28.62
N ASP A 75 4.31 11.13 -27.90
CA ASP A 75 4.99 9.82 -27.93
C ASP A 75 4.06 8.66 -27.48
N ASP A 76 4.15 7.50 -28.14
CA ASP A 76 3.33 6.31 -27.81
C ASP A 76 3.42 5.97 -26.31
N VAL A 77 2.26 5.77 -25.66
CA VAL A 77 2.22 5.27 -24.27
C VAL A 77 2.66 3.80 -24.26
N LYS A 78 3.74 3.44 -23.56
CA LYS A 78 4.27 2.06 -23.52
C LYS A 78 4.21 1.46 -22.12
N TRP A 79 3.72 0.24 -21.99
CA TRP A 79 3.60 -0.46 -20.70
C TRP A 79 3.77 -1.97 -20.82
N LYS A 80 3.86 -2.62 -19.65
CA LYS A 80 3.76 -4.08 -19.52
C LYS A 80 2.40 -4.42 -18.96
N GLY A 81 1.63 -5.24 -19.67
CA GLY A 81 0.37 -5.81 -19.19
C GLY A 81 0.60 -6.96 -18.21
N ALA A 82 -0.49 -7.47 -17.63
CA ALA A 82 -0.44 -8.75 -16.92
C ALA A 82 -0.21 -9.90 -17.93
N CYS A 83 -0.81 -9.75 -19.12
CA CYS A 83 -0.82 -10.74 -20.17
C CYS A 83 0.20 -10.52 -21.29
N PHE A 84 0.28 -9.29 -21.77
CA PHE A 84 1.11 -8.88 -22.91
C PHE A 84 2.26 -8.02 -22.40
N TYR A 85 3.50 -8.44 -22.60
CA TYR A 85 4.65 -7.78 -21.98
C TYR A 85 5.18 -6.56 -22.73
N GLU A 86 4.71 -6.30 -23.96
CA GLU A 86 5.06 -5.11 -24.73
C GLU A 86 3.79 -4.51 -25.33
N ASN A 87 3.22 -3.53 -24.66
CA ASN A 87 2.02 -2.84 -25.12
C ASN A 87 2.34 -1.40 -25.50
N THR A 88 1.72 -0.90 -26.57
CA THR A 88 1.81 0.51 -26.95
C THR A 88 0.45 1.07 -27.36
N ALA A 89 0.14 2.31 -27.01
CA ALA A 89 -1.09 2.99 -27.43
C ALA A 89 -0.86 4.42 -27.94
N TYR A 90 -1.63 4.80 -28.95
CA TYR A 90 -1.72 6.16 -29.48
C TYR A 90 -3.17 6.49 -29.89
N LEU A 91 -3.51 7.77 -29.89
CA LEU A 91 -4.86 8.26 -30.18
C LEU A 91 -4.89 9.04 -31.50
N GLU A 92 -5.79 8.64 -32.41
CA GLU A 92 -6.03 9.31 -33.69
C GLU A 92 -7.40 9.98 -33.68
N PHE A 93 -7.48 11.25 -34.10
CA PHE A 93 -8.76 11.97 -34.20
C PHE A 93 -9.36 11.77 -35.59
N HIS A 94 -10.69 11.64 -35.67
CA HIS A 94 -11.40 11.51 -36.94
C HIS A 94 -12.75 12.23 -36.90
N ASN A 95 -13.30 12.57 -38.07
CA ASN A 95 -14.69 13.01 -38.18
C ASN A 95 -15.46 12.06 -39.10
N LYS A 96 -15.56 10.78 -38.70
CA LYS A 96 -16.34 9.75 -39.41
C LYS A 96 -17.86 9.95 -39.21
N SER A 97 -18.27 10.56 -38.10
CA SER A 97 -19.67 10.84 -37.73
C SER A 97 -20.28 12.02 -38.49
N GLY A 98 -19.45 12.99 -38.90
CA GLY A 98 -19.91 14.26 -39.46
C GLY A 98 -20.39 15.27 -38.40
N SER A 99 -20.11 15.02 -37.12
CA SER A 99 -20.47 15.92 -36.01
C SER A 99 -19.50 17.10 -35.88
N GLU A 100 -19.89 18.11 -35.10
CA GLU A 100 -19.12 19.36 -34.95
C GLU A 100 -17.69 19.12 -34.40
N PHE A 101 -17.55 18.20 -33.45
CA PHE A 101 -16.27 17.86 -32.80
C PHE A 101 -15.64 16.54 -33.26
N GLY A 102 -16.36 15.75 -34.07
CA GLY A 102 -15.92 14.42 -34.51
C GLY A 102 -15.76 13.44 -33.34
N GLY A 103 -14.87 12.47 -33.51
CA GLY A 103 -14.53 11.42 -32.56
C GLY A 103 -13.04 11.05 -32.62
N GLY A 104 -12.69 9.84 -32.19
CA GLY A 104 -11.31 9.34 -32.24
C GLY A 104 -11.18 7.83 -32.14
N THR A 105 -10.10 7.29 -32.70
CA THR A 105 -9.73 5.88 -32.61
C THR A 105 -8.49 5.76 -31.72
N LEU A 106 -8.63 5.10 -30.58
CA LEU A 106 -7.50 4.71 -29.74
C LEU A 106 -6.95 3.37 -30.27
N HIS A 107 -5.73 3.39 -30.79
CA HIS A 107 -5.04 2.22 -31.32
C HIS A 107 -4.16 1.62 -30.22
N ILE A 108 -4.27 0.31 -30.00
CA ILE A 108 -3.54 -0.41 -28.96
C ILE A 108 -2.89 -1.65 -29.58
N GLN A 109 -1.56 -1.64 -29.65
CA GLN A 109 -0.77 -2.81 -30.00
C GLN A 109 -0.47 -3.60 -28.74
N ALA A 110 -0.90 -4.86 -28.71
CA ALA A 110 -0.65 -5.78 -27.60
C ALA A 110 0.28 -6.92 -28.03
N ASP A 111 1.56 -6.86 -27.63
CA ASP A 111 2.61 -7.78 -28.08
C ASP A 111 3.20 -8.64 -26.96
N LYS A 112 3.72 -9.81 -27.39
CA LYS A 112 4.37 -10.82 -26.53
C LYS A 112 3.47 -11.32 -25.39
N ALA A 113 2.32 -11.89 -25.76
CA ALA A 113 1.48 -12.68 -24.85
C ALA A 113 2.28 -13.81 -24.18
N HIS A 114 2.06 -14.02 -22.87
CA HIS A 114 2.71 -15.12 -22.15
C HIS A 114 2.04 -16.50 -22.36
N SER A 115 0.75 -16.52 -22.73
CA SER A 115 0.01 -17.74 -23.11
C SER A 115 -1.16 -17.41 -24.03
N TRP A 116 -1.85 -18.43 -24.54
CA TRP A 116 -2.98 -18.26 -25.48
C TRP A 116 -4.35 -18.08 -24.81
N THR A 117 -4.44 -18.35 -23.50
CA THR A 117 -5.69 -18.25 -22.72
C THR A 117 -5.73 -17.08 -21.76
N CYS A 118 -4.61 -16.39 -21.61
CA CYS A 118 -4.48 -15.23 -20.77
C CYS A 118 -5.23 -14.02 -21.37
N MET A 119 -5.68 -13.09 -20.51
CA MET A 119 -6.45 -11.93 -20.93
C MET A 119 -6.23 -10.71 -20.03
N ASP A 120 -5.82 -9.59 -20.64
CA ASP A 120 -5.84 -8.27 -19.99
C ASP A 120 -7.23 -7.62 -20.12
N LEU A 121 -7.66 -6.89 -19.09
CA LEU A 121 -8.87 -6.07 -19.08
C LEU A 121 -8.46 -4.59 -18.87
N TYR A 122 -8.83 -3.73 -19.81
CA TYR A 122 -8.49 -2.31 -19.83
C TYR A 122 -9.73 -1.44 -19.59
N VAL A 123 -9.53 -0.34 -18.88
CA VAL A 123 -10.51 0.73 -18.70
C VAL A 123 -9.92 2.01 -19.30
N PHE A 124 -10.73 2.74 -20.07
CA PHE A 124 -10.37 4.01 -20.68
C PHE A 124 -11.31 5.08 -20.17
N ALA A 125 -10.75 6.18 -19.65
CA ALA A 125 -11.53 7.24 -19.05
C ALA A 125 -11.14 8.63 -19.58
N THR A 126 -12.16 9.46 -19.78
CA THR A 126 -12.08 10.92 -19.74
C THR A 126 -12.95 11.36 -18.53
N PRO A 127 -12.91 12.64 -18.12
CA PRO A 127 -13.87 13.17 -17.14
C PRO A 127 -15.35 12.99 -17.56
N TYR A 128 -15.61 12.81 -18.86
CA TYR A 128 -16.94 12.79 -19.47
C TYR A 128 -17.45 11.39 -19.82
N ARG A 129 -16.55 10.43 -20.12
CA ARG A 129 -16.90 9.05 -20.50
C ARG A 129 -15.95 8.02 -19.92
N VAL A 130 -16.46 6.81 -19.69
CA VAL A 130 -15.65 5.64 -19.40
C VAL A 130 -16.07 4.49 -20.31
N THR A 131 -15.10 3.79 -20.89
CA THR A 131 -15.29 2.56 -21.65
C THR A 131 -14.33 1.49 -21.16
N TRP A 132 -14.62 0.21 -21.43
CA TRP A 132 -13.74 -0.91 -21.08
C TRP A 132 -13.65 -1.90 -22.22
N THR A 133 -12.56 -2.67 -22.26
CA THR A 133 -12.36 -3.73 -23.25
C THR A 133 -11.39 -4.79 -22.75
N TRP A 134 -11.37 -5.96 -23.37
CA TRP A 134 -10.49 -7.06 -22.99
C TRP A 134 -9.75 -7.63 -24.21
N TYR A 135 -8.49 -8.02 -24.00
CA TYR A 135 -7.62 -8.51 -25.05
C TYR A 135 -7.06 -9.89 -24.71
N PHE A 136 -7.26 -10.84 -25.62
CA PHE A 136 -6.90 -12.26 -25.49
C PHE A 136 -5.99 -12.76 -26.64
N ILE A 137 -5.70 -11.90 -27.62
CA ILE A 137 -4.80 -12.19 -28.76
C ILE A 137 -3.78 -11.08 -28.86
N SER A 138 -2.52 -11.48 -29.13
CA SER A 138 -1.44 -10.55 -29.45
C SER A 138 -1.64 -10.02 -30.87
N ARG A 139 -2.10 -8.77 -30.97
CA ARG A 139 -2.38 -8.05 -32.24
C ARG A 139 -2.61 -6.56 -31.96
N ALA A 140 -2.73 -5.78 -33.04
CA ALA A 140 -3.39 -4.48 -32.99
C ALA A 140 -4.88 -4.64 -32.66
N HIS A 141 -5.36 -3.85 -31.70
CA HIS A 141 -6.77 -3.66 -31.37
C HIS A 141 -7.09 -2.16 -31.42
N THR A 142 -8.36 -1.82 -31.56
CA THR A 142 -8.82 -0.43 -31.60
C THR A 142 -10.03 -0.23 -30.69
N VAL A 143 -10.08 0.90 -30.01
CA VAL A 143 -11.26 1.38 -29.27
C VAL A 143 -11.76 2.62 -30.01
N GLU A 144 -12.96 2.54 -30.57
CA GLU A 144 -13.57 3.64 -31.33
C GLU A 144 -14.46 4.48 -30.41
N PHE A 145 -14.16 5.79 -30.36
CA PHE A 145 -15.03 6.81 -29.82
C PHE A 145 -15.72 7.48 -31.03
N PRO A 146 -16.98 7.14 -31.34
CA PRO A 146 -17.62 7.58 -32.59
C PRO A 146 -17.83 9.10 -32.64
N GLU A 147 -18.12 9.70 -31.48
CA GLU A 147 -18.37 11.12 -31.30
C GLU A 147 -17.96 11.55 -29.87
N TRP A 148 -17.40 12.75 -29.70
CA TRP A 148 -17.14 13.38 -28.40
C TRP A 148 -18.40 14.07 -27.85
N ASP A 149 -18.60 14.05 -26.54
CA ASP A 149 -19.86 14.44 -25.87
C ASP A 149 -20.14 15.96 -25.99
N GLY A 150 -19.09 16.74 -26.24
CA GLY A 150 -19.17 18.17 -26.54
C GLY A 150 -17.79 18.83 -26.65
N LEU A 151 -17.76 20.15 -26.80
CA LEU A 151 -16.54 20.95 -26.91
C LEU A 151 -15.56 20.70 -25.75
N ALA A 152 -16.06 20.62 -24.52
CA ALA A 152 -15.23 20.46 -23.33
C ALA A 152 -14.49 19.11 -23.29
N GLU A 153 -15.16 18.01 -23.68
CA GLU A 153 -14.48 16.72 -23.83
C GLU A 153 -13.46 16.75 -24.98
N TYR A 154 -13.83 17.33 -26.12
CA TYR A 154 -12.94 17.46 -27.27
C TYR A 154 -11.65 18.25 -26.91
N GLU A 155 -11.76 19.37 -26.21
CA GLU A 155 -10.62 20.16 -25.75
C GLU A 155 -9.79 19.42 -24.69
N TYR A 156 -10.43 18.72 -23.74
CA TYR A 156 -9.74 17.88 -22.76
C TYR A 156 -8.92 16.78 -23.45
N VAL A 157 -9.53 15.99 -24.34
CA VAL A 157 -8.86 14.88 -25.03
C VAL A 157 -7.78 15.38 -25.99
N LYS A 158 -7.95 16.57 -26.58
CA LYS A 158 -6.92 17.21 -27.41
C LYS A 158 -5.69 17.63 -26.60
N ASN A 159 -5.89 18.16 -25.39
CA ASN A 159 -4.80 18.72 -24.57
C ASN A 159 -4.14 17.69 -23.63
N LYS A 160 -4.88 16.66 -23.20
CA LYS A 160 -4.41 15.63 -22.24
C LYS A 160 -4.43 14.23 -22.84
N GLY A 161 -5.46 13.90 -23.61
CA GLY A 161 -5.69 12.56 -24.15
C GLY A 161 -6.69 11.73 -23.33
N VAL A 162 -6.82 10.45 -23.69
CA VAL A 162 -7.64 9.46 -22.98
C VAL A 162 -6.77 8.71 -21.98
N SER A 163 -7.19 8.64 -20.72
CA SER A 163 -6.47 7.92 -19.65
C SER A 163 -6.69 6.41 -19.79
N ILE A 164 -5.60 5.65 -19.77
CA ILE A 164 -5.58 4.20 -19.89
C ILE A 164 -5.28 3.58 -18.53
N PHE A 165 -6.10 2.60 -18.14
CA PHE A 165 -5.92 1.81 -16.93
C PHE A 165 -5.98 0.31 -17.22
N LEU A 166 -5.26 -0.50 -16.44
CA LEU A 166 -5.20 -1.97 -16.56
C LEU A 166 -5.58 -2.66 -15.26
N MET A 167 -6.51 -3.61 -15.37
CA MET A 167 -6.86 -4.56 -14.32
C MET A 167 -5.78 -5.65 -14.25
N HIS A 168 -4.83 -5.53 -13.31
CA HIS A 168 -3.68 -6.42 -13.22
C HIS A 168 -4.02 -7.89 -12.92
N ALA A 169 -5.23 -8.20 -12.42
CA ALA A 169 -5.73 -9.56 -12.24
C ALA A 169 -6.24 -10.24 -13.52
N GLY A 170 -6.49 -9.47 -14.59
CA GLY A 170 -7.37 -9.90 -15.68
C GLY A 170 -8.79 -10.25 -15.20
N MET A 171 -9.62 -10.81 -16.09
CA MET A 171 -11.01 -11.14 -15.76
C MET A 171 -11.16 -12.24 -14.68
N LEU A 172 -10.25 -13.22 -14.65
CA LEU A 172 -10.34 -14.34 -13.69
C LEU A 172 -10.01 -13.89 -12.26
N GLY A 173 -8.98 -13.08 -12.07
CA GLY A 173 -8.73 -12.47 -10.76
C GLY A 173 -9.81 -11.44 -10.38
N THR A 174 -10.39 -10.73 -11.35
CA THR A 174 -11.54 -9.83 -11.10
C THR A 174 -12.76 -10.61 -10.58
N LEU A 175 -13.09 -11.76 -11.20
CA LEU A 175 -14.16 -12.66 -10.73
C LEU A 175 -13.86 -13.26 -9.35
N GLN A 176 -12.60 -13.61 -9.07
CA GLN A 176 -12.17 -14.14 -7.76
C GLN A 176 -12.25 -13.08 -6.66
N ALA A 177 -11.86 -11.84 -6.94
CA ALA A 177 -11.88 -10.77 -5.96
C ALA A 177 -13.30 -10.21 -5.72
N LEU A 178 -14.19 -10.27 -6.72
CA LEU A 178 -15.64 -10.14 -6.49
C LEU A 178 -16.19 -11.24 -5.57
N TRP A 179 -15.61 -12.45 -5.62
CA TRP A 179 -15.97 -13.56 -4.71
C TRP A 179 -15.43 -13.39 -3.28
N ASP A 180 -14.38 -12.60 -3.06
CA ASP A 180 -13.92 -12.22 -1.70
C ASP A 180 -14.87 -11.19 -1.04
N VAL A 181 -15.55 -10.34 -1.84
CA VAL A 181 -16.35 -9.20 -1.33
C VAL A 181 -17.87 -9.43 -1.35
N PHE A 182 -18.42 -10.11 -2.36
CA PHE A 182 -19.85 -10.45 -2.39
C PHE A 182 -20.38 -11.19 -1.13
N PRO A 183 -19.61 -12.10 -0.48
CA PRO A 183 -20.07 -12.80 0.74
C PRO A 183 -20.32 -11.86 1.92
N LEU A 184 -19.58 -10.75 2.02
CA LEU A 184 -19.55 -9.83 3.16
C LEU A 184 -20.95 -9.27 3.49
N PHE A 185 -21.72 -8.98 2.45
CA PHE A 185 -23.06 -8.41 2.56
C PHE A 185 -24.17 -9.44 2.85
N THR A 186 -23.84 -10.74 2.91
CA THR A 186 -24.85 -11.78 3.15
C THR A 186 -25.20 -11.87 4.63
N ASN A 187 -26.50 -11.86 4.97
CA ASN A 187 -26.94 -12.09 6.35
C ASN A 187 -26.97 -13.60 6.67
N THR A 188 -25.79 -14.21 6.73
CA THR A 188 -25.61 -15.65 7.01
C THR A 188 -24.37 -15.87 7.88
N GLY A 189 -24.25 -17.05 8.50
CA GLY A 189 -23.02 -17.44 9.18
C GLY A 189 -21.80 -17.54 8.26
N TRP A 190 -22.03 -17.71 6.94
CA TRP A 190 -20.98 -17.61 5.93
C TRP A 190 -20.53 -16.15 5.74
N GLY A 191 -21.47 -15.20 5.65
CA GLY A 191 -21.17 -13.77 5.61
C GLY A 191 -20.44 -13.29 6.85
N GLU A 192 -20.89 -13.70 8.05
CA GLU A 192 -20.17 -13.46 9.31
C GLU A 192 -18.73 -13.97 9.25
N SER A 193 -18.54 -15.23 8.85
CA SER A 193 -17.20 -15.82 8.71
C SER A 193 -16.33 -15.10 7.66
N SER A 194 -16.95 -14.62 6.57
CA SER A 194 -16.27 -13.89 5.51
C SER A 194 -15.85 -12.49 5.95
N ASN A 195 -16.68 -11.75 6.69
CA ASN A 195 -16.30 -10.46 7.27
C ASN A 195 -15.12 -10.60 8.23
N LEU A 196 -15.15 -11.60 9.13
CA LEU A 196 -14.05 -11.85 10.05
C LEU A 196 -12.76 -12.27 9.33
N ALA A 197 -12.86 -13.19 8.37
CA ALA A 197 -11.71 -13.60 7.57
C ALA A 197 -11.14 -12.45 6.71
N PHE A 198 -11.97 -11.53 6.25
CA PHE A 198 -11.56 -10.34 5.51
C PHE A 198 -10.78 -9.37 6.42
N LEU A 199 -11.33 -9.04 7.59
CA LEU A 199 -10.70 -8.17 8.59
C LEU A 199 -9.37 -8.77 9.11
N GLU A 200 -9.29 -10.09 9.34
CA GLU A 200 -8.03 -10.75 9.71
C GLU A 200 -7.02 -10.71 8.54
N LYS A 201 -7.43 -11.07 7.32
CA LYS A 201 -6.58 -11.11 6.11
C LYS A 201 -6.03 -9.74 5.71
N HIS A 202 -6.83 -8.68 5.85
CA HIS A 202 -6.52 -7.35 5.31
C HIS A 202 -6.18 -6.29 6.38
N MET A 203 -6.47 -6.54 7.65
CA MET A 203 -6.15 -5.61 8.76
C MET A 203 -5.49 -6.30 9.97
N GLY A 204 -5.16 -7.60 9.89
CA GLY A 204 -4.67 -8.37 11.04
C GLY A 204 -5.63 -8.35 12.25
N ALA A 205 -6.89 -7.97 12.05
CA ALA A 205 -7.82 -7.63 13.11
C ALA A 205 -8.46 -8.90 13.67
N LYS A 206 -8.08 -9.26 14.89
CA LYS A 206 -8.56 -10.48 15.55
C LYS A 206 -9.77 -10.22 16.43
N PHE A 207 -10.91 -10.64 15.90
CA PHE A 207 -12.18 -10.71 16.61
C PHE A 207 -12.29 -12.07 17.30
N ASP A 208 -11.64 -12.21 18.46
CA ASP A 208 -11.67 -13.45 19.23
C ASP A 208 -13.05 -13.67 19.85
N ALA A 209 -13.56 -14.92 19.84
CA ALA A 209 -14.84 -15.23 20.48
C ALA A 209 -14.76 -15.06 22.01
N ARG A 210 -15.80 -14.47 22.60
CA ARG A 210 -15.96 -14.29 24.05
C ARG A 210 -16.71 -15.47 24.67
N PRO A 211 -16.44 -15.82 25.94
CA PRO A 211 -17.29 -16.76 26.67
C PRO A 211 -18.73 -16.23 26.76
N GLU A 212 -19.71 -17.13 26.80
CA GLU A 212 -21.10 -16.76 27.09
C GLU A 212 -21.25 -16.38 28.58
N PRO A 213 -22.13 -15.42 28.93
CA PRO A 213 -23.07 -14.72 28.05
C PRO A 213 -22.44 -13.53 27.29
N TRP A 214 -22.84 -13.34 26.03
CA TRP A 214 -22.39 -12.21 25.20
C TRP A 214 -23.09 -10.87 25.51
N VAL A 215 -24.06 -10.87 26.43
CA VAL A 215 -24.74 -9.69 26.96
C VAL A 215 -24.24 -9.45 28.39
N THR A 216 -23.81 -8.23 28.69
CA THR A 216 -23.52 -7.79 30.05
C THR A 216 -24.81 -7.30 30.72
N ASN A 217 -25.01 -7.59 32.00
CA ASN A 217 -26.14 -7.06 32.77
C ASN A 217 -25.87 -5.59 33.14
N VAL A 218 -26.11 -4.69 32.19
CA VAL A 218 -25.83 -3.25 32.31
C VAL A 218 -26.84 -2.59 33.23
N THR A 219 -26.35 -2.01 34.33
CA THR A 219 -27.15 -1.07 35.12
C THR A 219 -26.92 0.34 34.57
N THR A 220 -28.00 1.01 34.15
CA THR A 220 -27.89 2.28 33.43
C THR A 220 -27.38 3.42 34.31
N ASP A 221 -27.57 3.36 35.64
CA ASP A 221 -27.15 4.36 36.63
C ASP A 221 -25.68 4.78 36.52
N GLN A 222 -24.80 3.86 36.11
CA GLN A 222 -23.37 4.12 35.97
C GLN A 222 -22.97 4.78 34.63
N ILE A 223 -23.86 4.78 33.63
CA ILE A 223 -23.68 5.48 32.35
C ILE A 223 -23.99 6.97 32.53
N GLN A 224 -23.20 7.85 31.92
CA GLN A 224 -23.31 9.31 32.06
C GLN A 224 -23.41 10.01 30.70
N SER A 225 -23.83 11.27 30.73
CA SER A 225 -23.84 12.12 29.53
C SER A 225 -22.43 12.26 28.94
N GLY A 226 -22.32 12.06 27.63
CA GLY A 226 -21.09 12.14 26.87
C GLY A 226 -20.33 10.82 26.75
N ASP A 227 -20.74 9.73 27.41
CA ASP A 227 -20.09 8.43 27.24
C ASP A 227 -20.34 7.89 25.82
N LEU A 228 -19.28 7.41 25.16
CA LEU A 228 -19.31 6.98 23.76
C LEU A 228 -19.58 5.49 23.63
N LEU A 229 -20.42 5.10 22.68
CA LEU A 229 -20.66 3.72 22.27
C LEU A 229 -19.96 3.48 20.93
N ALA A 230 -18.92 2.65 20.95
CA ALA A 230 -18.26 2.17 19.75
C ALA A 230 -18.92 0.85 19.30
N ILE A 231 -19.41 0.81 18.06
CA ILE A 231 -20.23 -0.27 17.51
C ILE A 231 -19.51 -0.92 16.32
N SER A 232 -19.59 -2.24 16.22
CA SER A 232 -18.93 -3.02 15.18
C SER A 232 -19.82 -4.18 14.72
N LYS A 233 -20.62 -3.95 13.66
CA LYS A 233 -21.47 -4.94 12.97
C LYS A 233 -20.62 -5.79 12.00
N ILE A 234 -20.93 -7.08 11.88
CA ILE A 234 -20.11 -8.06 11.12
C ILE A 234 -20.92 -9.04 10.26
N ARG A 235 -22.23 -8.84 10.13
CA ARG A 235 -23.14 -9.68 9.34
C ARG A 235 -24.11 -8.83 8.52
N GLY A 236 -24.65 -9.38 7.43
CA GLY A 236 -25.65 -8.70 6.62
C GLY A 236 -25.16 -7.44 5.90
N ARG A 237 -26.10 -6.60 5.43
CA ARG A 237 -25.82 -5.38 4.66
C ARG A 237 -24.88 -4.44 5.42
N TRP A 238 -25.23 -4.11 6.66
CA TRP A 238 -24.48 -3.18 7.49
C TRP A 238 -23.14 -3.76 7.95
N GLY A 239 -23.05 -5.04 8.28
CA GLY A 239 -21.77 -5.66 8.61
C GLY A 239 -20.79 -5.74 7.44
N GLY A 240 -21.29 -5.93 6.21
CA GLY A 240 -20.46 -5.85 5.00
C GLY A 240 -19.98 -4.43 4.70
N PHE A 241 -20.85 -3.43 4.86
CA PHE A 241 -20.49 -2.01 4.71
C PHE A 241 -19.45 -1.59 5.76
N GLU A 242 -19.73 -1.82 7.04
CA GLU A 242 -18.81 -1.48 8.14
C GLU A 242 -17.49 -2.24 8.03
N THR A 243 -17.46 -3.46 7.47
CA THR A 243 -16.21 -4.21 7.24
C THR A 243 -15.30 -3.51 6.22
N LEU A 244 -15.88 -2.91 5.17
CA LEU A 244 -15.13 -2.08 4.23
C LEU A 244 -14.73 -0.73 4.84
N GLU A 245 -15.57 -0.13 5.68
CA GLU A 245 -15.29 1.11 6.40
C GLU A 245 -14.14 0.98 7.41
N LYS A 246 -14.20 -0.06 8.26
CA LYS A 246 -13.13 -0.47 9.19
C LYS A 246 -11.82 -0.64 8.45
N TRP A 247 -11.88 -1.27 7.28
CA TRP A 247 -10.72 -1.45 6.42
C TRP A 247 -10.14 -0.12 5.95
N VAL A 248 -10.90 0.76 5.30
CA VAL A 248 -10.34 2.03 4.76
C VAL A 248 -9.83 2.97 5.85
N SER A 249 -10.56 3.11 6.95
CA SER A 249 -10.18 3.98 8.09
C SER A 249 -9.10 3.37 9.00
N GLY A 250 -8.89 2.04 8.92
CA GLY A 250 -8.12 1.29 9.91
C GLY A 250 -8.81 1.16 11.28
N ALA A 251 -10.06 1.60 11.44
CA ALA A 251 -10.83 1.48 12.67
C ALA A 251 -11.33 0.04 12.90
N TYR A 252 -11.51 -0.38 14.15
CA TYR A 252 -12.07 -1.71 14.48
C TYR A 252 -13.57 -1.63 14.86
N ALA A 253 -14.09 -0.41 14.98
CA ALA A 253 -15.51 -0.05 15.02
C ALA A 253 -15.89 0.60 13.69
N GLY A 254 -17.13 0.45 13.25
CA GLY A 254 -17.67 1.05 12.01
C GLY A 254 -18.90 1.93 12.25
N HIS A 255 -19.47 1.91 13.45
CA HIS A 255 -20.55 2.82 13.82
C HIS A 255 -20.36 3.35 15.24
N SER A 256 -21.00 4.47 15.56
CA SER A 256 -20.88 5.10 16.89
C SER A 256 -22.13 5.84 17.31
N ALA A 257 -22.42 5.78 18.61
CA ALA A 257 -23.49 6.50 19.28
C ALA A 257 -22.99 7.15 20.57
N VAL A 258 -23.75 8.08 21.16
CA VAL A 258 -23.41 8.77 22.42
C VAL A 258 -24.56 8.72 23.41
N CYS A 259 -24.23 8.47 24.68
CA CYS A 259 -25.19 8.47 25.78
C CYS A 259 -25.44 9.88 26.30
N LEU A 260 -26.70 10.24 26.54
CA LEU A 260 -27.12 11.52 27.12
C LEU A 260 -28.17 11.29 28.22
N ARG A 261 -28.01 11.96 29.37
CA ARG A 261 -29.05 12.05 30.39
C ARG A 261 -29.79 13.37 30.31
N ASP A 262 -31.12 13.33 30.38
CA ASP A 262 -31.94 14.52 30.50
C ASP A 262 -32.00 15.05 31.96
N SER A 263 -32.78 16.12 32.17
CA SER A 263 -33.00 16.74 33.48
C SER A 263 -33.78 15.89 34.48
N GLU A 264 -34.48 14.85 34.02
CA GLU A 264 -35.18 13.88 34.88
C GLU A 264 -34.28 12.68 35.22
N GLY A 265 -33.09 12.62 34.61
CA GLY A 265 -32.11 11.56 34.78
C GLY A 265 -32.36 10.34 33.88
N LYS A 266 -33.33 10.39 32.95
CA LYS A 266 -33.55 9.31 31.98
C LYS A 266 -32.40 9.27 30.97
N LEU A 267 -32.02 8.07 30.55
CA LEU A 267 -30.94 7.83 29.60
C LEU A 267 -31.46 7.76 28.17
N TRP A 268 -30.76 8.44 27.26
CA TRP A 268 -31.01 8.52 25.84
C TRP A 268 -29.73 8.17 25.08
N VAL A 269 -29.88 7.72 23.83
CA VAL A 269 -28.80 7.43 22.90
C VAL A 269 -29.00 8.30 21.66
N GLY A 270 -28.00 9.11 21.32
CA GLY A 270 -27.95 9.88 20.08
C GLY A 270 -27.02 9.22 19.08
N GLU A 271 -27.47 9.03 17.84
CA GLU A 271 -26.64 8.50 16.75
C GLU A 271 -27.01 9.11 15.39
N SER A 272 -26.04 9.16 14.47
CA SER A 272 -26.28 9.48 13.06
C SER A 272 -26.17 8.20 12.23
N GLY A 273 -27.24 7.84 11.52
CA GLY A 273 -27.30 6.60 10.72
C GLY A 273 -28.45 5.67 11.09
N ASN A 274 -29.44 6.15 11.86
CA ASN A 274 -30.63 5.37 12.17
C ASN A 274 -31.64 5.48 11.01
N GLU A 275 -32.10 4.34 10.47
CA GLU A 275 -33.09 4.30 9.38
C GLU A 275 -34.48 4.73 9.88
N ASN A 276 -35.09 5.74 9.24
CA ASN A 276 -36.43 6.22 9.57
C ASN A 276 -37.55 5.40 8.88
N GLU A 277 -38.83 5.69 9.18
CA GLU A 277 -39.98 4.98 8.60
C GLU A 277 -40.06 5.00 7.06
N LYS A 278 -39.29 5.87 6.38
CA LYS A 278 -39.23 5.97 4.92
C LYS A 278 -38.03 5.24 4.31
N GLY A 279 -37.15 4.65 5.12
CA GLY A 279 -35.89 4.05 4.66
C GLY A 279 -34.80 5.10 4.36
N GLU A 280 -34.78 6.22 5.09
CA GLU A 280 -33.76 7.27 5.00
C GLU A 280 -32.92 7.26 6.29
N ASP A 281 -31.59 7.29 6.16
CA ASP A 281 -30.68 7.33 7.31
C ASP A 281 -30.60 8.76 7.88
N VAL A 282 -30.98 8.91 9.15
CA VAL A 282 -31.06 10.21 9.84
C VAL A 282 -30.33 10.19 11.18
N ILE A 283 -30.18 11.39 11.75
CA ILE A 283 -29.77 11.58 13.14
C ILE A 283 -31.00 11.38 14.04
N ALA A 284 -30.89 10.45 14.99
CA ALA A 284 -31.97 10.10 15.92
C ALA A 284 -31.50 10.25 17.37
N ILE A 285 -32.44 10.57 18.27
CA ILE A 285 -32.24 10.55 19.71
C ILE A 285 -33.31 9.62 20.30
N LEU A 286 -32.89 8.42 20.70
CA LEU A 286 -33.78 7.36 21.13
C LEU A 286 -33.68 7.14 22.65
N PRO A 287 -34.76 6.75 23.35
CA PRO A 287 -34.66 6.23 24.72
C PRO A 287 -33.68 5.06 24.78
N TRP A 288 -32.87 4.97 25.84
CA TRP A 288 -31.95 3.83 26.02
C TRP A 288 -32.68 2.49 25.92
N GLU A 289 -33.88 2.39 26.50
CA GLU A 289 -34.66 1.14 26.50
C GLU A 289 -35.06 0.71 25.08
N GLU A 290 -35.43 1.66 24.21
CA GLU A 290 -35.83 1.41 22.83
C GLU A 290 -34.64 1.01 21.95
N TRP A 291 -33.54 1.78 22.06
CA TRP A 291 -32.28 1.51 21.35
C TRP A 291 -31.67 0.15 21.76
N TRP A 292 -31.63 -0.13 23.06
CA TRP A 292 -31.09 -1.38 23.59
C TRP A 292 -31.97 -2.59 23.27
N GLU A 293 -33.31 -2.44 23.27
CA GLU A 293 -34.20 -3.50 22.79
C GLU A 293 -34.00 -3.78 21.29
N PHE A 294 -33.78 -2.74 20.48
CA PHE A 294 -33.45 -2.91 19.06
C PHE A 294 -32.15 -3.70 18.86
N GLU A 295 -31.04 -3.26 19.46
CA GLU A 295 -29.73 -3.93 19.32
C GLU A 295 -29.74 -5.37 19.86
N LEU A 296 -30.55 -5.68 20.87
CA LEU A 296 -30.68 -7.04 21.43
C LEU A 296 -31.60 -7.97 20.63
N THR A 297 -32.61 -7.46 19.91
CA THR A 297 -33.71 -8.29 19.38
C THR A 297 -34.04 -8.10 17.89
N LYS A 298 -33.67 -6.95 17.31
CA LYS A 298 -34.02 -6.57 15.93
C LYS A 298 -32.80 -6.39 15.03
N ASP A 299 -31.64 -6.00 15.57
CA ASP A 299 -30.42 -5.90 14.78
C ASP A 299 -29.93 -7.29 14.33
N ASP A 300 -30.05 -7.57 13.04
CA ASP A 300 -29.66 -8.82 12.42
C ASP A 300 -28.21 -8.82 11.88
N ALA A 301 -27.48 -7.70 12.03
CA ALA A 301 -26.12 -7.48 11.57
C ALA A 301 -25.03 -7.95 12.57
N ASN A 302 -25.45 -8.56 13.69
CA ASN A 302 -24.59 -9.10 14.76
C ASN A 302 -23.65 -8.01 15.32
N PRO A 303 -24.18 -7.02 16.08
CA PRO A 303 -23.40 -5.89 16.57
C PRO A 303 -22.56 -6.27 17.79
N GLN A 304 -21.33 -5.77 17.80
CA GLN A 304 -20.45 -5.73 18.96
C GLN A 304 -20.46 -4.30 19.49
N ILE A 305 -20.66 -4.11 20.80
CA ILE A 305 -20.86 -2.79 21.39
C ILE A 305 -19.96 -2.60 22.61
N ALA A 306 -19.12 -1.57 22.57
CA ALA A 306 -18.25 -1.15 23.67
C ALA A 306 -18.60 0.26 24.16
N LEU A 307 -18.83 0.39 25.47
CA LEU A 307 -18.98 1.67 26.15
C LEU A 307 -17.59 2.20 26.57
N LEU A 308 -17.30 3.43 26.18
CA LEU A 308 -16.10 4.20 26.45
C LEU A 308 -16.49 5.39 27.36
N PRO A 309 -16.37 5.27 28.70
CA PRO A 309 -16.76 6.34 29.61
C PRO A 309 -15.81 7.53 29.52
N LEU A 310 -16.32 8.76 29.60
CA LEU A 310 -15.46 9.95 29.70
C LEU A 310 -14.66 9.96 31.02
N HIS A 311 -13.40 10.39 30.96
CA HIS A 311 -12.57 10.56 32.16
C HIS A 311 -13.21 11.60 33.10
N PRO A 312 -13.22 11.41 34.44
CA PRO A 312 -13.89 12.31 35.38
C PRO A 312 -13.50 13.79 35.23
N ASP A 313 -12.22 14.10 34.97
CA ASP A 313 -11.74 15.48 34.81
C ASP A 313 -12.16 16.12 33.48
N VAL A 314 -12.48 15.31 32.47
CA VAL A 314 -13.04 15.72 31.17
C VAL A 314 -14.54 15.91 31.32
N ARG A 315 -15.23 14.94 31.93
CA ARG A 315 -16.67 15.00 32.23
C ARG A 315 -17.02 16.21 33.13
N ALA A 316 -16.15 16.60 34.06
CA ALA A 316 -16.33 17.78 34.89
C ALA A 316 -16.33 19.12 34.10
N LYS A 317 -15.80 19.13 32.88
CA LYS A 317 -15.82 20.27 31.95
C LYS A 317 -16.97 20.19 30.94
N PHE A 318 -17.63 19.04 30.81
CA PHE A 318 -18.62 18.79 29.77
C PHE A 318 -19.93 19.56 30.04
N ASN A 319 -20.24 20.52 29.17
CA ASN A 319 -21.50 21.25 29.22
C ASN A 319 -22.65 20.41 28.64
N VAL A 320 -23.28 19.61 29.49
CA VAL A 320 -24.40 18.74 29.14
C VAL A 320 -25.59 19.52 28.55
N THR A 321 -25.80 20.79 28.93
CA THR A 321 -26.88 21.61 28.36
C THR A 321 -26.60 21.99 26.91
N ALA A 322 -25.39 22.48 26.60
CA ALA A 322 -24.99 22.78 25.22
C ALA A 322 -24.98 21.52 24.33
N ALA A 323 -24.51 20.39 24.87
CA ALA A 323 -24.57 19.10 24.18
C ALA A 323 -26.01 18.69 23.80
N TRP A 324 -26.99 18.91 24.68
CA TRP A 324 -28.41 18.68 24.39
C TRP A 324 -29.01 19.67 23.39
N GLU A 325 -28.60 20.94 23.43
CA GLU A 325 -29.03 21.95 22.45
C GLU A 325 -28.52 21.59 21.04
N TYR A 326 -27.24 21.20 20.93
CA TYR A 326 -26.67 20.69 19.69
C TYR A 326 -27.41 19.43 19.21
N ALA A 327 -27.56 18.40 20.07
CA ALA A 327 -28.21 17.14 19.71
C ALA A 327 -29.61 17.37 19.13
N ARG A 328 -30.45 18.18 19.80
CA ARG A 328 -31.81 18.52 19.35
C ARG A 328 -31.83 19.38 18.07
N SER A 329 -30.79 20.18 17.81
CA SER A 329 -30.70 20.93 16.56
C SER A 329 -30.43 20.04 15.33
N MET A 330 -29.81 18.89 15.58
CA MET A 330 -29.43 17.89 14.57
C MET A 330 -30.43 16.72 14.47
N GLU A 331 -31.34 16.56 15.42
CA GLU A 331 -32.39 15.53 15.37
C GLU A 331 -33.24 15.63 14.09
N GLY A 332 -33.39 14.50 13.39
CA GLY A 332 -34.11 14.40 12.12
C GLY A 332 -33.36 14.98 10.90
N LYS A 333 -32.09 15.40 11.03
CA LYS A 333 -31.24 15.78 9.89
C LYS A 333 -30.70 14.55 9.15
N PRO A 334 -30.37 14.68 7.85
CA PRO A 334 -29.80 13.58 7.07
C PRO A 334 -28.40 13.18 7.54
N TYR A 335 -28.05 11.91 7.33
CA TYR A 335 -26.70 11.38 7.54
C TYR A 335 -25.65 12.06 6.65
N GLY A 336 -24.42 12.22 7.15
CA GLY A 336 -23.28 12.85 6.47
C GLY A 336 -22.68 12.03 5.32
N TYR A 337 -23.45 11.75 4.26
CA TYR A 337 -22.93 11.08 3.07
C TYR A 337 -21.94 11.94 2.27
N HIS A 338 -22.09 13.27 2.31
CA HIS A 338 -21.26 14.22 1.56
C HIS A 338 -19.82 14.33 2.05
N ASN A 339 -19.57 14.10 3.36
CA ASN A 339 -18.25 14.24 3.97
C ASN A 339 -17.60 12.90 4.36
N LEU A 340 -18.36 11.81 4.47
CA LEU A 340 -17.85 10.49 4.86
C LEU A 340 -16.59 10.07 4.07
N ILE A 341 -16.62 10.17 2.73
CA ILE A 341 -15.47 9.79 1.87
C ILE A 341 -14.21 10.63 2.14
N PHE A 342 -14.37 11.91 2.50
CA PHE A 342 -13.23 12.82 2.67
C PHE A 342 -12.50 12.59 3.99
N SER A 343 -13.19 12.08 5.03
CA SER A 343 -12.59 11.73 6.33
C SER A 343 -11.46 10.68 6.31
N TRP A 344 -11.22 10.00 5.17
CA TRP A 344 -10.04 9.13 4.98
C TRP A 344 -9.31 9.34 3.65
N ILE A 345 -9.70 10.33 2.85
CA ILE A 345 -9.02 10.76 1.61
C ILE A 345 -8.56 12.21 1.81
N ASP A 346 -7.85 12.44 2.91
CA ASP A 346 -7.42 13.74 3.42
C ASP A 346 -6.08 14.20 2.81
N THR A 347 -5.28 13.27 2.28
CA THR A 347 -3.95 13.58 1.72
C THR A 347 -3.85 13.42 0.21
N VAL A 348 -2.93 14.18 -0.40
CA VAL A 348 -2.52 14.06 -1.82
C VAL A 348 -1.97 12.67 -2.16
N SER A 349 -1.44 11.95 -1.17
CA SER A 349 -0.85 10.63 -1.29
C SER A 349 -0.61 10.05 0.11
N GLU A 350 -0.64 8.72 0.24
CA GLU A 350 -0.48 7.94 1.49
C GLU A 350 -1.79 7.61 2.23
N ASN A 351 -2.96 7.97 1.69
CA ASN A 351 -4.26 7.45 2.14
C ASN A 351 -4.28 5.90 2.09
N TYR A 352 -4.61 5.26 3.20
CA TYR A 352 -4.97 3.84 3.18
C TYR A 352 -6.36 3.69 2.59
N PRO A 353 -6.59 2.67 1.75
CA PRO A 353 -5.62 1.67 1.31
C PRO A 353 -4.84 2.09 0.05
N PRO A 354 -3.50 1.92 0.02
CA PRO A 354 -2.70 2.31 -1.15
C PRO A 354 -3.07 1.46 -2.39
N PRO A 355 -2.70 1.87 -3.62
CA PRO A 355 -2.22 3.17 -4.03
C PRO A 355 -3.42 4.00 -4.51
N LEU A 356 -4.09 4.68 -3.58
CA LEU A 356 -5.24 5.53 -3.88
C LEU A 356 -4.78 6.84 -4.53
N ASP A 357 -4.46 6.78 -5.83
CA ASP A 357 -4.07 7.96 -6.61
C ASP A 357 -5.28 8.74 -7.14
N SER A 358 -5.11 10.04 -7.38
CA SER A 358 -6.22 10.92 -7.77
C SER A 358 -6.81 10.62 -9.14
N HIS A 359 -6.08 9.98 -10.06
CA HIS A 359 -6.65 9.56 -11.36
C HIS A 359 -7.55 8.34 -11.20
N LEU A 360 -7.19 7.43 -10.30
CA LEU A 360 -8.05 6.30 -9.92
C LEU A 360 -9.31 6.79 -9.20
N VAL A 361 -9.19 7.68 -8.22
CA VAL A 361 -10.36 8.28 -7.52
C VAL A 361 -11.26 9.03 -8.50
N ALA A 362 -10.69 9.89 -9.36
CA ALA A 362 -11.46 10.62 -10.37
C ALA A 362 -12.20 9.68 -11.33
N SER A 363 -11.50 8.69 -11.91
CA SER A 363 -12.09 7.76 -12.86
C SER A 363 -13.17 6.90 -12.22
N PHE A 364 -12.97 6.50 -10.96
CA PHE A 364 -13.96 5.81 -10.17
C PHE A 364 -15.22 6.67 -9.95
N MET A 365 -15.05 7.91 -9.48
CA MET A 365 -16.15 8.86 -9.30
C MET A 365 -16.88 9.11 -10.63
N THR A 366 -16.18 9.23 -11.76
CA THR A 366 -16.79 9.37 -13.10
C THR A 366 -17.63 8.15 -13.49
N VAL A 367 -17.15 6.92 -13.28
CA VAL A 367 -17.95 5.70 -13.50
C VAL A 367 -19.23 5.77 -12.68
N TRP A 368 -19.12 6.08 -11.39
CA TRP A 368 -20.26 6.04 -10.49
C TRP A 368 -21.26 7.17 -10.74
N SER A 369 -20.81 8.39 -11.01
CA SER A 369 -21.66 9.53 -11.41
C SER A 369 -22.44 9.25 -12.69
N LYS A 370 -21.95 8.40 -13.61
CA LYS A 370 -22.71 7.96 -14.78
C LYS A 370 -23.64 6.77 -14.49
N MET A 371 -23.28 5.87 -13.57
CA MET A 371 -24.12 4.72 -13.21
C MET A 371 -25.28 5.07 -12.26
N GLN A 372 -25.07 6.00 -11.32
CA GLN A 372 -26.00 6.38 -10.25
C GLN A 372 -25.88 7.89 -9.96
N PRO A 373 -26.34 8.76 -10.87
CA PRO A 373 -26.10 10.20 -10.80
C PRO A 373 -26.63 10.85 -9.53
N ASP A 374 -27.86 10.54 -9.11
CA ASP A 374 -28.51 11.14 -7.94
C ASP A 374 -27.76 10.81 -6.63
N TYR A 375 -27.23 9.59 -6.51
CA TYR A 375 -26.48 9.16 -5.32
C TYR A 375 -25.05 9.71 -5.32
N ALA A 376 -24.38 9.73 -6.47
CA ALA A 376 -23.08 10.36 -6.63
C ALA A 376 -23.11 11.88 -6.33
N ALA A 377 -24.18 12.55 -6.72
CA ALA A 377 -24.38 13.97 -6.42
C ALA A 377 -24.39 14.24 -4.91
N ASN A 378 -25.02 13.35 -4.14
CA ASN A 378 -25.16 13.42 -2.68
C ASN A 378 -23.95 12.88 -1.88
N MET A 379 -22.86 12.51 -2.56
CA MET A 379 -21.66 11.95 -1.92
C MET A 379 -20.38 12.74 -2.18
N TRP A 380 -20.26 13.43 -3.32
CA TRP A 380 -19.09 14.28 -3.57
C TRP A 380 -19.35 15.53 -4.41
N ASN A 381 -20.36 15.60 -5.28
CA ASN A 381 -20.48 16.76 -6.18
C ASN A 381 -20.61 18.08 -5.40
N GLU A 382 -21.47 18.15 -4.38
CA GLU A 382 -21.59 19.36 -3.56
C GLU A 382 -20.35 19.62 -2.70
N ALA A 383 -19.74 18.57 -2.14
CA ALA A 383 -18.55 18.65 -1.29
C ALA A 383 -17.31 19.14 -2.06
N LEU A 384 -17.14 18.67 -3.31
CA LEU A 384 -16.10 19.13 -4.23
C LEU A 384 -16.37 20.57 -4.71
N ASN A 385 -17.63 20.93 -4.97
CA ASN A 385 -18.01 22.31 -5.29
C ASN A 385 -17.68 23.27 -4.14
N LYS A 386 -17.96 22.89 -2.88
CA LYS A 386 -17.60 23.67 -1.69
C LYS A 386 -16.10 23.87 -1.58
N ARG A 387 -15.30 22.80 -1.68
CA ARG A 387 -13.82 22.84 -1.71
C ARG A 387 -13.28 23.75 -2.83
N LEU A 388 -13.94 23.77 -3.99
CA LEU A 388 -13.59 24.62 -5.12
C LEU A 388 -14.15 26.06 -5.02
N GLY A 389 -15.05 26.36 -4.08
CA GLY A 389 -15.77 27.62 -4.01
C GLY A 389 -16.74 27.86 -5.18
N THR A 390 -17.25 26.79 -5.80
CA THR A 390 -18.24 26.81 -6.89
C THR A 390 -19.60 26.29 -6.41
N LYS A 391 -20.62 26.36 -7.28
CA LYS A 391 -21.95 25.78 -7.02
C LYS A 391 -22.52 25.20 -8.30
N GLY A 392 -23.09 23.99 -8.21
CA GLY A 392 -23.84 23.36 -9.31
C GLY A 392 -23.01 22.87 -10.49
N LEU A 393 -21.68 22.78 -10.38
CA LEU A 393 -20.85 22.09 -11.36
C LEU A 393 -20.99 20.58 -11.19
N ASP A 394 -21.03 19.82 -12.27
CA ASP A 394 -20.89 18.36 -12.20
C ASP A 394 -19.41 17.96 -12.00
N LEU A 395 -19.14 16.66 -11.79
CA LEU A 395 -17.78 16.17 -11.56
C LEU A 395 -16.82 16.52 -12.72
N SER A 396 -17.29 16.44 -13.97
CA SER A 396 -16.51 16.79 -15.16
C SER A 396 -16.14 18.28 -15.17
N ASP A 397 -17.11 19.15 -14.90
CA ASP A 397 -16.91 20.60 -14.82
C ASP A 397 -16.04 21.01 -13.63
N VAL A 398 -16.17 20.34 -12.48
CA VAL A 398 -15.25 20.49 -11.33
C VAL A 398 -13.82 20.15 -11.76
N LEU A 399 -13.60 19.01 -12.41
CA LEU A 399 -12.25 18.60 -12.87
C LEU A 399 -11.64 19.61 -13.84
N VAL A 400 -12.44 20.18 -14.76
CA VAL A 400 -11.98 21.22 -15.69
C VAL A 400 -11.75 22.57 -15.01
N GLU A 401 -12.61 22.99 -14.09
CA GLU A 401 -12.47 24.29 -13.39
C GLU A 401 -11.32 24.28 -12.37
N VAL A 402 -11.01 23.14 -11.74
CA VAL A 402 -9.77 22.91 -10.96
C VAL A 402 -8.52 23.17 -11.80
N GLU A 403 -8.46 22.57 -13.00
CA GLU A 403 -7.33 22.70 -13.90
C GLU A 403 -7.22 24.12 -14.46
N LYS A 404 -8.34 24.74 -14.83
CA LYS A 404 -8.41 26.14 -15.29
C LYS A 404 -7.88 27.14 -14.25
N ARG A 405 -7.91 26.79 -12.96
CA ARG A 405 -7.34 27.57 -11.85
C ARG A 405 -5.87 27.21 -11.54
N GLY A 406 -5.23 26.35 -12.33
CA GLY A 406 -3.84 25.91 -12.11
C GLY A 406 -3.67 24.98 -10.90
N SER A 407 -4.75 24.41 -10.39
CA SER A 407 -4.72 23.40 -9.33
C SER A 407 -4.87 22.00 -9.93
N SER A 408 -4.86 20.98 -9.07
CA SER A 408 -4.95 19.57 -9.45
C SER A 408 -5.94 18.84 -8.55
N PHE A 409 -6.53 17.74 -9.02
CA PHE A 409 -7.65 17.08 -8.33
C PHE A 409 -7.24 16.51 -6.97
N ASP A 410 -6.02 15.99 -6.84
CA ASP A 410 -5.39 15.61 -5.57
C ASP A 410 -5.38 16.75 -4.54
N LYS A 411 -5.10 17.98 -4.97
CA LYS A 411 -5.15 19.17 -4.10
C LYS A 411 -6.56 19.61 -3.78
N LEU A 412 -7.55 19.32 -4.65
CA LEU A 412 -8.95 19.59 -4.33
C LEU A 412 -9.44 18.62 -3.25
N LEU A 413 -9.11 17.33 -3.36
CA LEU A 413 -9.47 16.31 -2.36
C LEU A 413 -8.88 16.66 -0.98
N ALA A 414 -7.59 17.05 -0.94
CA ALA A 414 -6.88 17.43 0.28
C ALA A 414 -7.21 18.84 0.83
N ILE A 415 -8.38 19.41 0.49
CA ILE A 415 -8.93 20.57 1.20
C ILE A 415 -9.82 20.03 2.33
N PRO A 416 -9.53 20.32 3.61
CA PRO A 416 -10.34 19.84 4.73
C PRO A 416 -11.80 20.27 4.62
N GLU A 417 -12.72 19.36 4.93
CA GLU A 417 -14.11 19.68 5.24
C GLU A 417 -14.16 20.75 6.35
N GLN A 418 -15.20 21.57 6.36
CA GLN A 418 -15.43 22.51 7.46
C GLN A 418 -16.74 22.17 8.16
N ASP A 419 -16.71 22.18 9.49
CA ASP A 419 -17.83 21.83 10.37
C ASP A 419 -19.09 22.72 10.19
N ASP A 420 -18.91 23.91 9.57
CA ASP A 420 -19.98 24.87 9.27
C ASP A 420 -20.63 24.67 7.88
N TRP A 421 -20.16 23.71 7.07
CA TRP A 421 -20.68 23.50 5.73
C TRP A 421 -22.08 22.88 5.72
N ILE A 422 -23.03 23.64 5.16
CA ILE A 422 -24.43 23.23 4.94
C ILE A 422 -24.64 22.80 3.48
N TYR A 423 -25.18 21.60 3.28
CA TYR A 423 -25.50 20.97 2.00
C TYR A 423 -26.95 21.25 1.56
N SER A 424 -27.34 20.88 0.34
CA SER A 424 -28.70 21.15 -0.17
C SER A 424 -29.81 20.38 0.58
N ASP A 425 -29.48 19.24 1.19
CA ASP A 425 -30.32 18.45 2.07
C ASP A 425 -30.31 18.93 3.54
N GLY A 426 -29.33 19.76 3.93
CA GLY A 426 -29.26 20.45 5.22
C GLY A 426 -27.87 20.47 5.84
N LYS A 427 -27.80 20.69 7.16
CA LYS A 427 -26.59 20.35 7.94
C LYS A 427 -26.64 18.84 8.18
N SER A 428 -25.59 18.13 7.81
CA SER A 428 -25.47 16.67 7.93
C SER A 428 -24.12 16.30 8.53
N THR A 429 -24.06 15.21 9.28
CA THR A 429 -22.85 14.73 9.96
C THR A 429 -22.79 13.21 9.96
N SER A 430 -21.62 12.63 9.77
CA SER A 430 -21.39 11.20 9.98
C SER A 430 -21.63 10.80 11.44
N CYS A 431 -21.68 9.49 11.71
CA CYS A 431 -21.86 8.92 13.04
C CYS A 431 -20.90 9.50 14.09
N ILE A 432 -19.62 9.65 13.76
CA ILE A 432 -18.62 10.16 14.70
C ILE A 432 -18.52 11.69 14.72
N ALA A 433 -18.68 12.36 13.56
CA ALA A 433 -18.68 13.82 13.49
C ALA A 433 -19.82 14.41 14.36
N PHE A 434 -21.00 13.78 14.36
CA PHE A 434 -22.10 14.15 15.24
C PHE A 434 -21.70 14.19 16.73
N ILE A 435 -20.93 13.21 17.19
CA ILE A 435 -20.52 13.09 18.60
C ILE A 435 -19.38 14.08 18.93
N LEU A 436 -18.41 14.23 18.03
CA LEU A 436 -17.29 15.15 18.23
C LEU A 436 -17.72 16.63 18.15
N GLU A 437 -18.70 16.98 17.31
CA GLU A 437 -19.35 18.30 17.31
C GLU A 437 -20.06 18.54 18.66
N MET A 438 -20.78 17.53 19.17
CA MET A 438 -21.41 17.61 20.49
C MET A 438 -20.37 17.79 21.63
N TYR A 439 -19.18 17.21 21.50
CA TYR A 439 -18.06 17.43 22.43
C TYR A 439 -17.44 18.83 22.26
N LYS A 440 -17.44 19.39 21.06
CA LYS A 440 -16.97 20.74 20.74
C LYS A 440 -17.89 21.81 21.32
N GLU A 441 -19.20 21.73 21.07
CA GLU A 441 -20.23 22.55 21.72
C GLU A 441 -20.31 22.30 23.25
N GLY A 442 -20.07 21.06 23.68
CA GLY A 442 -19.92 20.68 25.08
C GLY A 442 -18.64 21.19 25.76
N GLY A 443 -17.76 21.89 25.03
CA GLY A 443 -16.56 22.56 25.57
C GLY A 443 -15.33 21.68 25.81
N LEU A 444 -15.32 20.41 25.36
CA LEU A 444 -14.23 19.47 25.66
C LEU A 444 -12.91 19.82 24.97
N PHE A 445 -12.97 20.39 23.76
CA PHE A 445 -11.77 20.84 23.03
C PHE A 445 -11.23 22.20 23.53
N GLY A 446 -11.95 22.91 24.41
CA GLY A 446 -11.51 24.18 24.98
C GLY A 446 -11.09 25.20 23.91
N SER A 447 -9.90 25.79 24.07
CA SER A 447 -9.34 26.76 23.12
C SER A 447 -8.91 26.17 21.77
N LEU A 448 -8.96 24.85 21.59
CA LEU A 448 -8.65 24.20 20.31
C LEU A 448 -9.89 24.04 19.41
N ALA A 449 -11.11 24.27 19.93
CA ALA A 449 -12.37 24.08 19.22
C ALA A 449 -12.39 24.76 17.84
N ASP A 450 -12.00 26.05 17.78
CA ASP A 450 -11.97 26.84 16.54
C ASP A 450 -10.90 26.37 15.52
N SER A 451 -9.97 25.50 15.95
CA SER A 451 -8.81 25.04 15.17
C SER A 451 -8.86 23.56 14.80
N ILE A 452 -9.95 22.86 15.10
CA ILE A 452 -10.14 21.44 14.79
C ILE A 452 -11.43 21.30 14.00
N GLN A 453 -11.34 20.79 12.77
CA GLN A 453 -12.51 20.34 11.99
C GLN A 453 -12.78 18.89 12.36
N VAL A 454 -13.84 18.65 13.13
CA VAL A 454 -14.15 17.28 13.60
C VAL A 454 -14.85 16.43 12.54
N THR A 455 -15.31 17.05 11.45
CA THR A 455 -15.80 16.37 10.24
C THR A 455 -14.74 15.56 9.49
N GLU A 456 -13.44 15.85 9.70
CA GLU A 456 -12.32 15.09 9.13
C GLU A 456 -11.96 13.82 9.94
N PHE A 457 -12.58 13.58 11.10
CA PHE A 457 -12.17 12.50 12.00
C PHE A 457 -12.83 11.16 11.65
N THR A 458 -12.05 10.08 11.64
CA THR A 458 -12.58 8.72 11.62
C THR A 458 -12.93 8.23 13.02
N LEU A 459 -13.66 7.11 13.13
CA LEU A 459 -13.91 6.44 14.41
C LEU A 459 -12.63 6.07 15.15
N LYS A 460 -11.55 5.78 14.41
CA LYS A 460 -10.23 5.47 14.98
C LYS A 460 -9.66 6.66 15.71
N ASP A 461 -9.67 7.82 15.08
CA ASP A 461 -9.12 9.03 15.67
C ASP A 461 -9.89 9.43 16.93
N ALA A 462 -11.23 9.30 16.88
CA ALA A 462 -12.09 9.59 18.02
C ALA A 462 -11.80 8.70 19.24
N TYR A 463 -11.71 7.36 19.10
CA TYR A 463 -11.38 6.52 20.27
C TYR A 463 -9.90 6.62 20.69
N MET A 464 -9.02 7.17 19.85
CA MET A 464 -7.63 7.44 20.19
C MET A 464 -7.46 8.71 21.05
N LEU A 465 -8.40 9.65 21.02
CA LEU A 465 -8.36 10.88 21.84
C LEU A 465 -8.28 10.58 23.34
N ASN A 466 -7.46 11.33 24.08
CA ASN A 466 -7.30 11.24 25.54
C ASN A 466 -8.46 11.90 26.31
N LEU A 467 -9.69 11.42 26.06
CA LEU A 467 -10.92 11.93 26.66
C LEU A 467 -11.60 10.92 27.61
N PHE A 468 -11.19 9.65 27.55
CA PHE A 468 -11.87 8.52 28.17
C PHE A 468 -11.15 8.00 29.42
N GLU A 469 -11.86 7.24 30.24
CA GLU A 469 -11.31 6.65 31.47
C GLU A 469 -10.28 5.55 31.17
N THR A 470 -9.12 5.63 31.84
CA THR A 470 -8.02 4.66 31.71
C THR A 470 -7.84 3.81 32.97
N ASN A 471 -8.39 4.24 34.10
CA ASN A 471 -8.31 3.53 35.36
C ASN A 471 -9.44 2.49 35.46
N ALA A 472 -9.07 1.22 35.26
CA ALA A 472 -9.99 0.09 35.38
C ALA A 472 -10.75 0.01 36.72
N SER A 473 -10.26 0.64 37.80
CA SER A 473 -10.96 0.68 39.10
C SER A 473 -12.11 1.69 39.17
N ARG A 474 -12.25 2.58 38.18
CA ARG A 474 -13.31 3.59 38.07
C ARG A 474 -14.37 3.25 37.01
N LEU A 475 -14.14 2.23 36.20
CA LEU A 475 -15.13 1.71 35.26
C LEU A 475 -16.38 1.20 36.03
N PRO A 476 -17.56 1.14 35.38
CA PRO A 476 -18.76 0.53 35.95
C PRO A 476 -18.49 -0.85 36.54
N LYS A 477 -19.21 -1.23 37.61
CA LYS A 477 -18.90 -2.48 38.35
C LYS A 477 -19.06 -3.72 37.48
N TRP A 478 -20.10 -3.73 36.63
CA TRP A 478 -20.38 -4.79 35.67
C TRP A 478 -19.37 -4.87 34.51
N CYS A 479 -18.42 -3.93 34.42
CA CYS A 479 -17.47 -3.83 33.33
C CYS A 479 -16.46 -4.99 33.34
N ASN A 480 -16.39 -5.74 32.23
CA ASN A 480 -15.58 -6.94 32.07
C ASN A 480 -15.89 -8.09 33.06
N ASP A 481 -16.98 -8.07 33.83
CA ASP A 481 -17.23 -9.09 34.88
C ASP A 481 -17.35 -10.52 34.33
N ASN A 482 -17.90 -10.67 33.12
CA ASN A 482 -18.13 -11.96 32.48
C ASN A 482 -17.04 -12.38 31.46
N ASP A 483 -15.94 -11.64 31.31
CA ASP A 483 -14.87 -11.95 30.35
C ASP A 483 -13.55 -12.31 31.05
N SER A 484 -12.84 -13.30 30.49
CA SER A 484 -11.51 -13.72 30.93
C SER A 484 -10.42 -12.68 30.62
N VAL A 485 -10.67 -11.79 29.65
CA VAL A 485 -9.78 -10.69 29.28
C VAL A 485 -10.38 -9.38 29.76
N LYS A 486 -9.65 -8.65 30.61
CA LYS A 486 -10.04 -7.31 31.08
C LYS A 486 -9.59 -6.25 30.06
N LEU A 487 -10.54 -5.58 29.42
CA LEU A 487 -10.30 -4.45 28.51
C LEU A 487 -10.28 -3.12 29.30
N PRO A 488 -9.60 -2.07 28.79
CA PRO A 488 -9.59 -0.75 29.46
C PRO A 488 -10.92 0.02 29.34
N TYR A 489 -11.87 -0.50 28.56
CA TYR A 489 -13.24 0.00 28.37
C TYR A 489 -14.23 -1.18 28.50
N CYS A 490 -15.54 -0.93 28.40
CA CYS A 490 -16.56 -1.90 28.79
C CYS A 490 -17.32 -2.47 27.59
N GLN A 491 -16.99 -3.70 27.16
CA GLN A 491 -17.75 -4.35 26.10
C GLN A 491 -19.08 -4.94 26.61
N ILE A 492 -20.18 -4.24 26.35
CA ILE A 492 -21.52 -4.56 26.84
C ILE A 492 -22.25 -5.62 26.01
N PHE A 493 -22.00 -5.67 24.69
CA PHE A 493 -22.64 -6.64 23.78
C PHE A 493 -21.67 -7.21 22.74
N GLY A 494 -22.08 -8.32 22.11
CA GLY A 494 -21.39 -8.94 20.98
C GLY A 494 -20.61 -10.20 21.33
N LYS A 495 -20.67 -11.15 20.39
CA LYS A 495 -20.03 -12.48 20.44
C LYS A 495 -18.51 -12.41 20.40
N TYR A 496 -17.97 -11.39 19.74
CA TYR A 496 -16.54 -11.24 19.47
C TYR A 496 -15.94 -10.05 20.22
N ARG A 497 -14.68 -10.18 20.65
CA ARG A 497 -13.99 -9.17 21.45
C ARG A 497 -13.61 -7.95 20.63
N MET A 498 -14.05 -6.78 21.04
CA MET A 498 -13.65 -5.51 20.44
C MET A 498 -12.29 -5.07 20.98
N GLN A 499 -11.26 -5.12 20.14
CA GLN A 499 -10.00 -4.45 20.39
C GLN A 499 -10.05 -3.06 19.75
N LEU A 500 -9.63 -2.01 20.47
CA LEU A 500 -9.55 -0.63 19.96
C LEU A 500 -8.08 -0.18 19.98
N PRO A 501 -7.31 -0.40 18.89
CA PRO A 501 -5.86 -0.20 18.90
C PRO A 501 -5.47 1.27 19.05
N GLY A 502 -4.74 1.60 20.12
CA GLY A 502 -4.38 2.99 20.42
C GLY A 502 -5.45 3.75 21.20
N TYR A 503 -6.46 3.06 21.76
CA TYR A 503 -7.44 3.64 22.67
C TYR A 503 -6.82 4.61 23.67
N ASN A 504 -7.30 5.85 23.68
CA ASN A 504 -6.94 6.89 24.63
C ASN A 504 -5.42 7.14 24.73
N THR A 505 -4.76 7.36 23.58
CA THR A 505 -3.29 7.59 23.48
C THR A 505 -2.88 8.94 22.89
N MET A 506 -3.81 9.76 22.40
CA MET A 506 -3.52 10.98 21.66
C MET A 506 -4.15 12.23 22.30
N GLU A 507 -3.32 13.22 22.60
CA GLU A 507 -3.80 14.55 23.03
C GLU A 507 -4.33 15.35 21.82
N PRO A 508 -5.43 16.10 21.96
CA PRO A 508 -5.88 17.04 20.92
C PRO A 508 -4.84 18.13 20.63
N TYR A 509 -4.70 18.50 19.36
CA TYR A 509 -3.81 19.58 18.89
C TYR A 509 -4.45 20.40 17.77
N THR A 510 -3.87 21.56 17.45
CA THR A 510 -4.38 22.47 16.39
C THR A 510 -4.26 21.84 15.00
N HIS A 511 -5.29 21.97 14.17
CA HIS A 511 -5.36 21.38 12.81
C HIS A 511 -5.15 19.86 12.81
N MET A 512 -5.68 19.20 13.84
CA MET A 512 -5.61 17.76 13.99
C MET A 512 -6.36 17.04 12.86
N ASN A 513 -5.69 16.05 12.27
CA ASN A 513 -6.16 15.20 11.18
C ASN A 513 -6.39 15.86 9.81
N GLU A 514 -6.24 17.18 9.67
CA GLU A 514 -6.37 17.89 8.37
C GLU A 514 -5.29 17.53 7.32
N LEU A 515 -4.25 16.78 7.71
CA LEU A 515 -3.09 16.41 6.88
C LEU A 515 -2.48 15.04 7.28
N CYS A 516 -3.26 14.18 7.95
CA CYS A 516 -2.77 12.97 8.60
C CYS A 516 -3.25 11.71 7.87
N PRO A 517 -2.38 11.06 7.05
CA PRO A 517 -2.83 9.95 6.22
C PRO A 517 -3.47 8.86 7.06
N SER A 518 -4.70 8.49 6.70
CA SER A 518 -5.35 7.30 7.23
C SER A 518 -4.43 6.10 7.02
N LEU A 519 -3.91 5.51 8.10
CA LEU A 519 -2.98 4.37 8.09
C LEU A 519 -3.45 3.28 9.05
N PRO A 520 -3.24 1.98 8.72
CA PRO A 520 -3.67 0.86 9.55
C PRO A 520 -2.84 0.76 10.84
N PRO A 521 -3.33 0.05 11.88
CA PRO A 521 -2.60 -0.13 13.13
C PRO A 521 -1.20 -0.73 12.96
N LYS A 522 -0.27 -0.40 13.86
CA LYS A 522 1.14 -0.83 13.78
C LYS A 522 1.34 -2.36 13.77
N SER A 523 0.38 -3.14 14.25
CA SER A 523 0.36 -4.61 14.16
C SER A 523 0.22 -5.13 12.72
N VAL A 524 -0.35 -4.33 11.81
CA VAL A 524 -0.50 -4.63 10.38
C VAL A 524 0.67 -4.09 9.56
N ALA A 525 1.44 -3.14 10.12
CA ALA A 525 2.63 -2.57 9.48
C ALA A 525 3.82 -3.56 9.36
N TYR A 526 3.60 -4.84 9.69
CA TYR A 526 4.55 -5.95 9.58
C TYR A 526 3.87 -7.23 9.06
N SER A 527 3.25 -7.17 7.88
CA SER A 527 3.03 -8.35 7.04
C SER A 527 3.28 -8.08 5.55
N ASP A 528 3.86 -9.06 4.85
CA ASP A 528 4.45 -8.95 3.50
C ASP A 528 3.41 -8.94 2.35
N THR A 529 2.34 -8.16 2.48
CA THR A 529 1.29 -8.02 1.46
C THR A 529 1.18 -6.61 0.93
N THR A 530 1.55 -6.42 -0.35
CA THR A 530 1.08 -5.29 -1.15
C THR A 530 -0.44 -5.44 -1.33
N VAL A 531 -1.21 -4.68 -0.54
CA VAL A 531 -2.67 -4.64 -0.57
C VAL A 531 -3.05 -3.37 -1.33
N ASN A 532 -3.40 -3.52 -2.63
CA ASN A 532 -3.76 -2.45 -3.57
C ASN A 532 -5.30 -2.33 -3.72
N VAL A 533 -6.07 -1.36 -3.23
CA VAL A 533 -7.51 -1.65 -2.91
C VAL A 533 -8.65 -0.85 -3.57
N SER A 534 -9.73 -1.58 -3.88
CA SER A 534 -10.99 -1.15 -4.52
C SER A 534 -12.21 -0.91 -3.59
N SER A 535 -12.08 -0.18 -2.48
CA SER A 535 -13.20 -0.01 -1.51
C SER A 535 -14.37 0.86 -2.01
N LEU A 536 -14.05 2.00 -2.65
CA LEU A 536 -15.00 3.05 -3.06
C LEU A 536 -16.20 2.52 -3.89
N GLY A 537 -15.97 1.59 -4.82
CA GLY A 537 -17.04 0.99 -5.64
C GLY A 537 -17.94 0.00 -4.94
N GLN A 538 -17.41 -0.70 -3.93
CA GLN A 538 -18.12 -1.78 -3.23
C GLN A 538 -18.91 -1.24 -2.05
N MET A 539 -18.40 -0.20 -1.39
CA MET A 539 -19.11 0.58 -0.37
C MET A 539 -20.43 1.14 -0.91
N MET A 540 -20.45 1.70 -2.13
CA MET A 540 -21.67 2.22 -2.74
C MET A 540 -22.55 1.17 -3.43
N MET A 541 -21.98 0.06 -3.93
CA MET A 541 -22.79 -1.11 -4.32
C MET A 541 -23.61 -1.63 -3.14
N GLY A 542 -23.11 -1.56 -1.89
CA GLY A 542 -23.86 -1.90 -0.68
C GLY A 542 -25.17 -1.11 -0.50
N HIS A 543 -25.22 0.16 -0.94
CA HIS A 543 -26.45 0.97 -0.96
C HIS A 543 -27.33 0.70 -2.19
N VAL A 544 -26.72 0.56 -3.37
CA VAL A 544 -27.47 0.50 -4.64
C VAL A 544 -28.02 -0.89 -4.95
N VAL A 545 -27.30 -1.96 -4.59
CA VAL A 545 -27.80 -3.34 -4.70
C VAL A 545 -29.02 -3.53 -3.78
N ALA A 546 -29.06 -2.85 -2.62
CA ALA A 546 -30.19 -2.88 -1.70
C ALA A 546 -31.47 -2.26 -2.28
N ARG A 547 -31.38 -1.15 -3.04
CA ARG A 547 -32.55 -0.58 -3.76
C ARG A 547 -32.92 -1.32 -5.05
N THR A 548 -31.98 -2.02 -5.69
CA THR A 548 -32.20 -2.63 -7.03
C THR A 548 -32.72 -4.07 -6.98
N HIS A 549 -32.92 -4.65 -5.79
CA HIS A 549 -33.26 -6.07 -5.61
C HIS A 549 -34.68 -6.49 -6.09
N LEU A 550 -35.42 -5.60 -6.74
CA LEU A 550 -36.75 -5.82 -7.33
C LEU A 550 -36.78 -5.93 -8.88
N ILE A 551 -35.68 -5.66 -9.60
CA ILE A 551 -35.69 -5.58 -11.09
C ILE A 551 -34.58 -6.42 -11.77
N LEU A 552 -34.17 -7.57 -11.21
CA LEU A 552 -33.39 -8.59 -11.95
C LEU A 552 -33.93 -10.02 -11.78
N SER A 553 -35.24 -10.17 -11.98
CA SER A 553 -35.90 -11.46 -12.19
C SER A 553 -36.56 -11.52 -13.57
N ARG A 554 -35.74 -11.57 -14.64
CA ARG A 554 -36.03 -12.07 -16.01
C ARG A 554 -35.01 -11.56 -17.04
N ASN A 555 -34.09 -12.42 -17.47
CA ASN A 555 -34.19 -13.09 -18.78
C ASN A 555 -32.89 -13.85 -19.16
N ASN A 556 -33.09 -14.91 -19.95
CA ASN A 556 -32.09 -15.91 -20.31
C ASN A 556 -30.92 -15.35 -21.14
N PHE A 557 -29.74 -15.94 -20.91
CA PHE A 557 -28.52 -15.72 -21.69
C PHE A 557 -28.30 -16.92 -22.63
N ALA A 558 -28.43 -16.72 -23.95
CA ALA A 558 -28.10 -17.72 -24.96
C ALA A 558 -27.87 -17.10 -26.36
N ASP A 559 -26.98 -17.75 -27.14
CA ASP A 559 -26.79 -17.68 -28.60
C ASP A 559 -26.38 -16.37 -29.28
N SER A 560 -25.14 -16.30 -29.81
CA SER A 560 -24.85 -16.86 -31.16
C SER A 560 -23.46 -16.44 -31.70
N ILE A 561 -22.89 -17.28 -32.58
CA ILE A 561 -21.56 -17.12 -33.21
C ILE A 561 -21.75 -16.87 -34.71
N ARG A 562 -21.00 -15.94 -35.33
CA ARG A 562 -20.52 -16.14 -36.72
C ARG A 562 -19.29 -15.33 -37.14
N CYS A 563 -18.41 -16.01 -37.88
CA CYS A 563 -17.16 -15.48 -38.46
C CYS A 563 -17.34 -15.00 -39.91
N GLN A 564 -16.53 -14.00 -40.31
CA GLN A 564 -15.92 -13.73 -41.63
C GLN A 564 -15.33 -12.30 -41.58
N GLY A 565 -14.21 -11.90 -42.20
CA GLY A 565 -13.19 -12.62 -42.97
C GLY A 565 -12.40 -11.63 -43.87
N LEU A 566 -11.10 -11.91 -44.10
CA LEU A 566 -10.21 -11.35 -45.15
C LEU A 566 -9.42 -10.03 -44.92
N ARG A 567 -8.09 -10.26 -44.90
CA ARG A 567 -7.00 -9.65 -45.73
C ARG A 567 -6.18 -8.45 -45.23
N VAL A 568 -4.90 -8.80 -45.05
CA VAL A 568 -3.69 -7.99 -44.84
C VAL A 568 -3.31 -7.17 -46.09
N SER A 569 -2.66 -6.03 -45.89
CA SER A 569 -1.58 -5.57 -46.77
C SER A 569 -0.48 -4.84 -45.98
N LYS A 570 0.78 -5.07 -46.39
CA LYS A 570 1.99 -4.34 -45.96
C LYS A 570 1.90 -2.90 -46.52
N THR A 571 2.63 -1.85 -46.14
CA THR A 571 4.04 -1.61 -45.71
C THR A 571 4.06 -0.17 -45.14
N LEU A 572 5.09 0.45 -44.55
CA LEU A 572 6.54 0.21 -44.38
C LEU A 572 7.00 0.94 -43.08
N SER A 573 8.27 0.84 -42.70
CA SER A 573 8.88 1.55 -41.56
C SER A 573 9.81 2.69 -41.99
N MET A 574 9.83 3.81 -41.23
CA MET A 574 10.94 4.76 -41.20
C MET A 574 11.10 5.36 -39.79
N GLU A 575 12.23 5.11 -39.14
CA GLU A 575 12.63 5.77 -37.90
C GLU A 575 13.26 7.16 -38.18
N SER A 576 13.15 8.10 -37.24
CA SER A 576 14.04 9.28 -37.21
C SER A 576 14.46 9.61 -35.77
N GLN A 577 15.72 9.97 -35.59
CA GLN A 577 16.37 10.17 -34.28
C GLN A 577 16.42 11.65 -33.91
N GLN A 578 16.17 12.01 -32.64
CA GLN A 578 16.46 13.36 -32.09
C GLN A 578 17.58 13.35 -31.05
N SER A 579 18.31 14.46 -30.97
CA SER A 579 19.61 14.59 -30.29
C SER A 579 19.53 14.81 -28.77
N LYS A 580 20.38 14.12 -28.01
CA LYS A 580 20.51 14.26 -26.55
C LYS A 580 21.32 15.51 -26.15
N ARG A 581 20.93 16.17 -25.04
CA ARG A 581 21.66 17.31 -24.46
C ARG A 581 23.06 16.89 -23.95
N PRO A 582 24.09 17.75 -24.06
CA PRO A 582 25.45 17.42 -23.61
C PRO A 582 25.54 17.27 -22.08
N THR A 583 26.36 16.31 -21.63
CA THR A 583 26.60 16.00 -20.21
C THR A 583 28.09 15.98 -19.88
N CYS A 584 28.45 16.31 -18.65
CA CYS A 584 29.81 16.21 -18.14
C CYS A 584 30.25 14.73 -18.05
N PRO A 585 31.41 14.34 -18.61
CA PRO A 585 31.87 12.95 -18.60
C PRO A 585 32.25 12.44 -17.20
N SER A 586 32.56 13.33 -16.25
CA SER A 586 32.94 12.98 -14.88
C SER A 586 31.71 12.83 -13.96
N CYS A 587 30.88 13.87 -13.79
CA CYS A 587 29.72 13.84 -12.88
C CYS A 587 28.39 13.42 -13.53
N ALA A 588 28.37 13.15 -14.85
CA ALA A 588 27.20 12.79 -15.65
C ALA A 588 25.98 13.74 -15.54
N LYS A 589 26.18 14.98 -15.10
CA LYS A 589 25.15 16.04 -15.05
C LYS A 589 25.16 16.82 -16.37
N PRO A 590 24.07 17.51 -16.75
CA PRO A 590 24.12 18.52 -17.81
C PRO A 590 25.23 19.54 -17.53
N THR A 591 25.93 20.04 -18.56
CA THR A 591 27.12 20.89 -18.39
C THR A 591 26.89 22.12 -17.48
N GLN A 592 25.71 22.72 -17.53
CA GLN A 592 25.32 23.87 -16.69
C GLN A 592 25.16 23.54 -15.19
N LEU A 593 24.92 22.26 -14.86
CA LEU A 593 24.73 21.74 -13.49
C LEU A 593 25.90 20.82 -13.09
N CYS A 594 27.10 21.09 -13.61
CA CYS A 594 28.30 20.31 -13.33
C CYS A 594 28.72 20.46 -11.85
N LEU A 595 28.95 19.33 -11.18
CA LEU A 595 29.39 19.30 -9.78
C LEU A 595 30.93 19.32 -9.64
N CYS A 596 31.67 18.94 -10.68
CA CYS A 596 33.13 18.80 -10.63
C CYS A 596 33.84 20.10 -10.18
N ASN A 597 33.37 21.25 -10.67
CA ASN A 597 33.95 22.56 -10.35
C ASN A 597 33.52 23.10 -8.96
N ARG A 598 32.66 22.37 -8.24
CA ARG A 598 32.17 22.76 -6.90
C ARG A 598 32.93 22.06 -5.78
N MET A 599 33.49 20.87 -6.07
CA MET A 599 34.48 20.21 -5.20
C MET A 599 35.71 21.12 -5.12
N ARG A 600 35.97 21.71 -3.94
CA ARG A 600 37.11 22.62 -3.74
C ARG A 600 38.34 21.88 -3.21
N SER A 601 38.11 20.76 -2.52
CA SER A 601 39.13 19.86 -2.00
C SER A 601 39.41 18.72 -3.00
N PRO A 602 40.63 18.17 -3.04
CA PRO A 602 40.89 16.91 -3.76
C PRO A 602 40.10 15.75 -3.14
N CYS A 603 39.97 14.62 -3.85
CA CYS A 603 39.32 13.43 -3.32
C CYS A 603 39.96 13.01 -2.00
N LEU A 604 39.13 12.83 -0.96
CA LEU A 604 39.52 12.35 0.35
C LEU A 604 40.11 10.92 0.24
N ASP A 605 41.31 10.74 0.78
CA ASP A 605 42.01 9.45 0.85
C ASP A 605 41.50 8.60 2.03
N ASN A 606 40.20 8.28 1.97
CA ASN A 606 39.45 7.64 3.04
C ASN A 606 39.99 6.24 3.37
N GLN A 607 40.31 6.00 4.64
CA GLN A 607 40.85 4.73 5.14
C GLN A 607 39.78 3.63 5.17
N VAL A 608 38.55 3.99 5.49
CA VAL A 608 37.36 3.11 5.42
C VAL A 608 36.79 3.17 4.01
N SER A 609 36.77 2.05 3.29
CA SER A 609 36.14 1.99 1.96
C SER A 609 34.62 2.13 2.07
N VAL A 610 33.97 2.70 1.07
CA VAL A 610 32.50 2.84 1.03
C VAL A 610 31.93 2.08 -0.15
N THR A 611 31.03 1.12 0.11
CA THR A 611 30.35 0.33 -0.93
C THR A 611 28.88 0.70 -0.97
N ILE A 612 28.46 1.40 -2.02
CA ILE A 612 27.09 1.88 -2.19
C ILE A 612 26.30 0.91 -3.08
N LEU A 613 25.26 0.30 -2.52
CA LEU A 613 24.27 -0.45 -3.28
C LEU A 613 23.19 0.52 -3.76
N GLN A 614 23.28 0.91 -5.04
CA GLN A 614 22.40 1.89 -5.66
C GLN A 614 21.25 1.20 -6.39
N HIS A 615 20.02 1.52 -5.99
CA HIS A 615 18.84 1.04 -6.67
C HIS A 615 18.81 1.52 -8.14
N SER A 616 18.55 0.63 -9.09
CA SER A 616 18.60 0.88 -10.54
C SER A 616 17.86 2.14 -11.00
N LEU A 617 16.64 2.36 -10.48
CA LEU A 617 15.81 3.55 -10.72
C LEU A 617 16.44 4.88 -10.25
N GLU A 618 17.30 4.89 -9.23
CA GLU A 618 17.91 6.14 -8.71
C GLU A 618 19.19 6.53 -9.47
N ARG A 619 19.84 5.59 -10.18
CA ARG A 619 21.04 5.83 -11.01
C ARG A 619 20.91 7.02 -11.98
N LYS A 620 19.73 7.18 -12.58
CA LYS A 620 19.42 8.27 -13.54
C LYS A 620 18.75 9.48 -12.88
N HIS A 621 18.42 9.43 -11.59
CA HIS A 621 17.65 10.48 -10.92
C HIS A 621 18.44 11.80 -10.81
N ALA A 622 17.75 12.94 -10.96
CA ALA A 622 18.37 14.26 -10.95
C ALA A 622 19.07 14.60 -9.62
N LEU A 623 18.50 14.12 -8.50
CA LEU A 623 19.00 14.34 -7.13
C LEU A 623 20.02 13.29 -6.64
N ASN A 624 20.52 12.42 -7.51
CA ASN A 624 21.45 11.34 -7.13
C ASN A 624 22.73 11.89 -6.48
N SER A 625 22.82 11.76 -5.16
CA SER A 625 23.94 12.26 -4.32
C SER A 625 25.10 11.28 -4.21
N THR A 626 24.91 10.01 -4.58
CA THR A 626 25.99 9.04 -4.80
C THR A 626 27.02 9.52 -5.84
N ARG A 627 26.63 10.43 -6.74
CA ARG A 627 27.57 11.14 -7.63
C ARG A 627 28.57 12.04 -6.90
N ILE A 628 28.19 12.59 -5.74
CA ILE A 628 29.08 13.41 -4.90
C ILE A 628 30.07 12.50 -4.18
N ALA A 629 29.60 11.38 -3.61
CA ALA A 629 30.47 10.36 -3.01
C ALA A 629 31.56 9.89 -4.01
N ARG A 630 31.18 9.61 -5.26
CA ARG A 630 32.12 9.25 -6.35
C ARG A 630 33.11 10.34 -6.78
N LEU A 631 32.89 11.59 -6.41
CA LEU A 631 33.80 12.71 -6.70
C LEU A 631 34.65 13.08 -5.50
N GLY A 632 34.12 12.94 -4.28
CA GLY A 632 34.79 13.34 -3.04
C GLY A 632 35.52 12.23 -2.30
N LEU A 633 35.20 10.95 -2.53
CA LEU A 633 35.89 9.80 -1.93
C LEU A 633 36.78 9.10 -2.95
N LYS A 634 37.96 8.65 -2.51
CA LYS A 634 38.91 7.89 -3.33
C LYS A 634 38.59 6.38 -3.29
N ASN A 635 38.31 5.84 -2.11
CA ASN A 635 37.98 4.43 -1.91
C ASN A 635 36.45 4.25 -1.82
N VAL A 636 35.77 4.36 -2.97
CA VAL A 636 34.31 4.20 -3.09
C VAL A 636 33.92 3.33 -4.28
N THR A 637 33.06 2.34 -4.03
CA THR A 637 32.49 1.43 -5.03
C THR A 637 30.98 1.67 -5.09
N VAL A 638 30.40 1.64 -6.30
CA VAL A 638 28.95 1.80 -6.49
C VAL A 638 28.43 0.68 -7.37
N THR A 639 27.69 -0.24 -6.77
CA THR A 639 27.07 -1.39 -7.45
C THR A 639 25.60 -1.09 -7.69
N THR A 640 25.12 -1.30 -8.92
CA THR A 640 23.69 -1.13 -9.22
C THR A 640 22.94 -2.41 -8.87
N VAL A 641 21.85 -2.29 -8.10
CA VAL A 641 21.00 -3.42 -7.69
C VAL A 641 19.59 -3.21 -8.24
N CYS A 642 18.96 -4.29 -8.71
CA CYS A 642 17.57 -4.34 -9.12
C CYS A 642 16.71 -5.10 -8.11
N ASP A 643 15.41 -4.80 -8.13
CA ASP A 643 14.38 -5.58 -7.44
C ASP A 643 14.37 -7.05 -7.92
N VAL A 644 13.96 -7.96 -7.05
CA VAL A 644 13.67 -9.36 -7.42
C VAL A 644 12.23 -9.45 -7.90
N HIS A 645 12.07 -9.65 -9.22
CA HIS A 645 10.76 -9.65 -9.88
C HIS A 645 10.02 -10.98 -9.78
N ASP A 646 10.70 -12.11 -10.00
CA ASP A 646 10.15 -13.47 -9.86
C ASP A 646 11.06 -14.35 -8.99
N GLU A 647 12.24 -14.72 -9.50
CA GLU A 647 13.27 -15.48 -8.77
C GLU A 647 14.66 -14.86 -8.96
N ALA A 648 15.47 -14.90 -7.90
CA ALA A 648 16.88 -14.55 -7.90
C ALA A 648 17.68 -15.59 -7.12
N GLU A 649 18.95 -15.75 -7.49
CA GLU A 649 19.87 -16.68 -6.85
C GLU A 649 21.14 -15.94 -6.42
N PHE A 650 21.53 -16.10 -5.16
CA PHE A 650 22.74 -15.51 -4.60
C PHE A 650 23.78 -16.58 -4.36
N LEU A 651 24.95 -16.38 -4.92
CA LEU A 651 26.07 -17.29 -4.84
C LEU A 651 27.17 -16.66 -3.99
N ILE A 652 27.56 -17.33 -2.91
CA ILE A 652 28.55 -16.83 -1.96
C ILE A 652 29.79 -17.73 -2.03
N ARG A 653 30.93 -17.13 -2.35
CA ARG A 653 32.24 -17.76 -2.44
C ARG A 653 33.19 -17.10 -1.44
N VAL A 654 33.92 -17.88 -0.65
CA VAL A 654 34.94 -17.34 0.28
C VAL A 654 36.27 -17.24 -0.47
N LYS A 655 36.92 -16.07 -0.44
CA LYS A 655 38.28 -15.97 -0.99
C LYS A 655 39.23 -16.81 -0.14
N GLY A 656 39.98 -17.69 -0.80
CA GLY A 656 40.96 -18.56 -0.16
C GLY A 656 42.14 -17.78 0.43
N ALA A 657 41.94 -17.21 1.62
CA ALA A 657 43.04 -16.86 2.50
C ALA A 657 43.70 -18.16 2.97
N SER A 658 45.02 -18.25 2.81
CA SER A 658 45.77 -19.35 3.40
C SER A 658 45.55 -19.34 4.91
N LEU A 659 44.97 -20.42 5.44
CA LEU A 659 45.08 -20.77 6.84
C LEU A 659 46.58 -20.95 7.13
N GLU A 660 47.25 -19.87 7.52
CA GLU A 660 48.52 -19.99 8.22
C GLU A 660 48.23 -20.79 9.47
N LEU A 661 48.83 -21.99 9.54
CA LEU A 661 48.79 -22.83 10.72
C LEU A 661 49.34 -22.02 11.87
N VAL A 662 48.46 -21.64 12.81
CA VAL A 662 48.90 -21.16 14.12
C VAL A 662 49.75 -22.27 14.71
N ASP A 663 51.04 -22.00 14.87
CA ASP A 663 51.99 -22.96 15.43
C ASP A 663 51.62 -23.21 16.90
N THR A 664 50.91 -24.32 17.12
CA THR A 664 50.35 -24.72 18.42
C THR A 664 51.42 -25.06 19.46
N SER A 665 52.71 -24.95 19.11
CA SER A 665 53.82 -25.08 20.06
C SER A 665 53.97 -23.91 21.05
N LYS A 666 53.16 -22.83 20.95
CA LYS A 666 53.37 -21.59 21.75
C LYS A 666 52.20 -20.98 22.51
N LEU A 667 50.96 -21.48 22.42
CA LEU A 667 49.87 -21.05 23.33
C LEU A 667 49.51 -22.18 24.29
N GLY A 668 49.52 -21.85 25.59
CA GLY A 668 49.06 -22.75 26.63
C GLY A 668 47.55 -23.00 26.54
N SER A 669 47.10 -24.11 27.11
CA SER A 669 45.69 -24.42 27.26
C SER A 669 44.97 -23.32 28.03
N ASP A 670 43.99 -22.66 27.38
CA ASP A 670 42.64 -22.42 27.91
C ASP A 670 41.76 -21.82 26.78
N ASN A 671 40.57 -22.42 26.60
CA ASN A 671 39.45 -22.00 25.73
C ASN A 671 39.75 -21.57 24.26
N VAL A 672 39.71 -22.55 23.35
CA VAL A 672 39.41 -22.35 21.92
C VAL A 672 38.37 -23.38 21.49
N ASP A 673 37.29 -22.95 20.82
CA ASP A 673 36.17 -23.82 20.44
C ASP A 673 36.56 -24.86 19.38
N ASN A 674 36.44 -26.13 19.77
CA ASN A 674 36.93 -27.29 19.02
C ASN A 674 36.15 -27.56 17.71
N GLU A 675 35.00 -26.91 17.50
CA GLU A 675 34.21 -27.01 16.26
C GLU A 675 34.72 -26.09 15.14
N SER A 676 35.13 -24.85 15.45
CA SER A 676 35.62 -23.91 14.42
C SER A 676 36.94 -24.42 13.78
N LEU A 677 37.79 -25.06 14.59
CA LEU A 677 38.97 -25.78 14.09
C LEU A 677 38.58 -26.95 13.18
N LYS A 678 37.64 -27.82 13.60
CA LYS A 678 37.18 -28.95 12.76
C LYS A 678 36.62 -28.50 11.41
N LEU A 679 35.77 -27.47 11.41
CA LEU A 679 35.17 -26.94 10.17
C LEU A 679 36.25 -26.35 9.24
N SER A 680 37.21 -25.61 9.80
CA SER A 680 38.37 -25.09 9.07
C SER A 680 39.24 -26.22 8.49
N GLN A 681 39.36 -27.35 9.19
CA GLN A 681 40.15 -28.51 8.75
C GLN A 681 39.44 -29.33 7.67
N GLN A 682 38.11 -29.51 7.77
CA GLN A 682 37.29 -30.13 6.72
C GLN A 682 37.29 -29.34 5.41
N LEU A 683 37.34 -28.01 5.48
CA LEU A 683 37.51 -27.14 4.32
C LEU A 683 38.93 -27.22 3.72
N ALA A 684 39.95 -27.52 4.53
CA ALA A 684 41.34 -27.64 4.07
C ALA A 684 41.64 -28.98 3.36
N ASP A 685 41.01 -30.09 3.78
CA ASP A 685 41.21 -31.43 3.16
C ASP A 685 40.60 -31.56 1.76
N LYS A 686 39.68 -30.66 1.37
CA LYS A 686 39.07 -30.62 0.02
C LYS A 686 39.95 -29.95 -1.07
N ARG A 687 41.25 -29.77 -0.84
CA ARG A 687 42.18 -29.16 -1.82
C ARG A 687 42.37 -30.03 -3.08
N GLY A 688 41.45 -29.92 -4.04
CA GLY A 688 41.45 -30.78 -5.23
C GLY A 688 40.61 -30.35 -6.44
N SER A 689 40.04 -29.14 -6.52
CA SER A 689 39.50 -28.54 -7.76
C SER A 689 39.15 -27.04 -7.56
N CYS A 690 38.69 -26.38 -8.62
CA CYS A 690 38.29 -24.97 -8.73
C CYS A 690 37.35 -24.46 -7.61
N GLU A 691 37.29 -23.12 -7.44
CA GLU A 691 36.39 -22.38 -6.53
C GLU A 691 35.03 -23.08 -6.29
N GLU A 692 34.87 -23.77 -5.15
CA GLU A 692 33.59 -24.36 -4.77
C GLU A 692 32.68 -23.29 -4.13
N ASP A 693 31.41 -23.30 -4.53
CA ASP A 693 30.36 -22.46 -3.96
C ASP A 693 30.18 -22.78 -2.46
N LEU A 694 30.38 -21.81 -1.57
CA LEU A 694 30.20 -22.01 -0.12
C LEU A 694 28.72 -22.09 0.24
N MET A 695 27.91 -21.22 -0.37
CA MET A 695 26.49 -21.10 -0.10
C MET A 695 25.76 -20.57 -1.34
N ARG A 696 24.60 -21.16 -1.62
CA ARG A 696 23.70 -20.82 -2.71
C ARG A 696 22.31 -20.61 -2.12
N ILE A 697 21.81 -19.39 -2.20
CA ILE A 697 20.52 -18.95 -1.66
C ILE A 697 19.59 -18.66 -2.84
N SER A 698 18.56 -19.48 -3.01
CA SER A 698 17.47 -19.19 -3.96
C SER A 698 16.39 -18.38 -3.26
N MET A 699 15.90 -17.34 -3.91
CA MET A 699 14.96 -16.40 -3.32
C MET A 699 13.88 -15.98 -4.32
N LYS A 700 12.64 -15.92 -3.85
CA LYS A 700 11.46 -15.50 -4.61
C LYS A 700 11.12 -14.03 -4.35
N LYS A 701 10.26 -13.47 -5.19
CA LYS A 701 9.66 -12.13 -5.06
C LYS A 701 9.25 -11.82 -3.60
N ARG A 702 9.46 -10.56 -3.17
CA ARG A 702 9.30 -10.07 -1.77
C ARG A 702 10.28 -10.66 -0.74
N GLY A 703 11.41 -11.24 -1.15
CA GLY A 703 12.47 -11.64 -0.22
C GLY A 703 12.29 -13.00 0.45
N VAL A 704 11.33 -13.81 -0.01
CA VAL A 704 11.08 -15.15 0.54
C VAL A 704 12.19 -16.10 0.07
N ILE A 705 13.04 -16.53 0.99
CA ILE A 705 14.07 -17.55 0.72
C ILE A 705 13.35 -18.88 0.40
N SER A 706 13.59 -19.41 -0.79
CA SER A 706 12.94 -20.64 -1.29
C SER A 706 13.79 -21.88 -1.11
N ASN A 707 15.12 -21.73 -1.10
CA ASN A 707 16.07 -22.80 -0.84
C ASN A 707 17.40 -22.21 -0.34
N VAL A 708 18.08 -22.92 0.55
CA VAL A 708 19.48 -22.66 0.91
C VAL A 708 20.24 -23.97 0.81
N SER A 709 21.38 -23.93 0.12
CA SER A 709 22.35 -25.02 0.16
C SER A 709 23.70 -24.43 0.56
N THR A 710 24.42 -25.11 1.44
CA THR A 710 25.75 -24.68 1.90
C THR A 710 26.62 -25.88 2.20
N SER A 711 27.93 -25.72 2.02
CA SER A 711 28.95 -26.68 2.44
C SER A 711 29.39 -26.51 3.90
N LEU A 712 28.85 -25.52 4.62
CA LEU A 712 29.20 -25.24 6.03
C LEU A 712 28.54 -26.22 7.03
N MET A 713 27.33 -26.70 6.75
CA MET A 713 26.51 -27.50 7.68
C MET A 713 25.54 -28.41 6.90
N GLU A 714 25.27 -29.62 7.38
CA GLU A 714 24.23 -30.50 6.83
C GLU A 714 22.82 -30.01 7.25
N ASP A 715 21.83 -30.14 6.35
CA ASP A 715 20.42 -29.71 6.53
C ASP A 715 20.23 -28.27 7.06
N ALA A 716 21.05 -27.33 6.61
CA ALA A 716 21.06 -25.94 7.08
C ALA A 716 19.86 -25.10 6.59
N SER A 717 19.18 -24.43 7.52
CA SER A 717 18.29 -23.29 7.23
C SER A 717 19.04 -21.96 7.28
N PHE A 718 18.50 -20.91 6.65
CA PHE A 718 19.14 -19.58 6.67
C PHE A 718 19.31 -19.03 8.10
N ASP A 719 18.29 -19.20 8.95
CA ASP A 719 18.34 -18.75 10.34
C ASP A 719 19.30 -19.61 11.19
N GLY A 720 19.45 -20.90 10.86
CA GLY A 720 20.45 -21.77 11.48
C GLY A 720 21.90 -21.35 11.18
N ILE A 721 22.15 -20.81 9.98
CA ILE A 721 23.44 -20.22 9.60
C ILE A 721 23.71 -18.95 10.40
N LEU A 722 22.72 -18.04 10.50
CA LEU A 722 22.82 -16.82 11.30
C LEU A 722 23.03 -17.10 12.80
N ALA A 723 22.45 -18.18 13.32
CA ALA A 723 22.58 -18.60 14.71
C ALA A 723 23.88 -19.36 15.01
N SER A 724 24.67 -19.75 14.00
CA SER A 724 25.89 -20.55 14.16
C SER A 724 27.14 -19.65 14.24
N PRO A 725 27.82 -19.55 15.41
CA PRO A 725 29.00 -18.71 15.55
C PRO A 725 30.14 -19.14 14.61
N ALA A 726 30.31 -20.45 14.39
CA ALA A 726 31.35 -20.97 13.49
C ALA A 726 31.11 -20.61 12.02
N ALA A 727 29.84 -20.62 11.56
CA ALA A 727 29.50 -20.19 10.21
C ALA A 727 29.72 -18.68 10.02
N MET A 728 29.30 -17.88 11.01
CA MET A 728 29.50 -16.42 10.98
C MET A 728 30.98 -16.02 11.08
N ASP A 729 31.82 -16.76 11.81
CA ASP A 729 33.27 -16.52 11.88
C ASP A 729 34.00 -16.84 10.56
N VAL A 730 33.49 -17.78 9.77
CA VAL A 730 33.98 -17.99 8.39
C VAL A 730 33.58 -16.82 7.48
N LEU A 731 32.32 -16.36 7.56
CA LEU A 731 31.82 -15.25 6.74
C LEU A 731 32.46 -13.91 7.13
N ALA A 732 32.84 -13.71 8.39
CA ALA A 732 33.55 -12.53 8.89
C ALA A 732 34.91 -12.29 8.20
N LYS A 733 35.54 -13.34 7.66
CA LYS A 733 36.82 -13.29 6.93
C LYS A 733 36.69 -12.67 5.53
N GLY A 734 35.46 -12.41 5.08
CA GLY A 734 35.13 -11.79 3.79
C GLY A 734 34.71 -12.81 2.74
N PHE A 735 33.81 -12.38 1.85
CA PHE A 735 33.23 -13.22 0.81
C PHE A 735 32.94 -12.43 -0.46
N VAL A 736 32.83 -13.13 -1.59
CA VAL A 736 32.31 -12.59 -2.85
C VAL A 736 30.87 -13.07 -2.97
N VAL A 737 29.95 -12.16 -3.30
CA VAL A 737 28.55 -12.47 -3.60
C VAL A 737 28.23 -12.14 -5.06
N THR A 738 27.73 -13.12 -5.79
CA THR A 738 27.23 -12.98 -7.16
C THR A 738 25.72 -13.14 -7.14
N LYS A 739 24.97 -12.14 -7.63
CA LYS A 739 23.51 -12.24 -7.80
C LYS A 739 23.19 -12.61 -9.24
N PHE A 740 22.38 -13.64 -9.42
CA PHE A 740 21.76 -14.02 -10.68
C PHE A 740 20.27 -13.68 -10.66
N SER A 741 19.75 -13.16 -11.77
CA SER A 741 18.32 -12.93 -12.00
C SER A 741 17.97 -13.44 -13.39
N GLU A 742 16.91 -14.24 -13.52
CA GLU A 742 16.52 -14.93 -14.77
C GLU A 742 17.69 -15.71 -15.44
N GLY A 743 18.60 -16.28 -14.63
CA GLY A 743 19.78 -17.02 -15.11
C GLY A 743 20.91 -16.15 -15.69
N LYS A 744 20.85 -14.82 -15.53
CA LYS A 744 21.93 -13.89 -15.90
C LYS A 744 22.55 -13.26 -14.65
N GLU A 745 23.86 -13.07 -14.68
CA GLU A 745 24.56 -12.31 -13.65
C GLU A 745 24.08 -10.85 -13.66
N GLU A 746 23.61 -10.37 -12.51
CA GLU A 746 23.19 -8.98 -12.30
C GLU A 746 24.34 -8.14 -11.72
N PHE A 747 25.03 -8.69 -10.72
CA PHE A 747 26.27 -8.14 -10.18
C PHE A 747 27.11 -9.22 -9.50
N GLU A 748 28.42 -9.01 -9.46
CA GLU A 748 29.35 -9.62 -8.51
C GLU A 748 29.94 -8.54 -7.61
N LEU A 749 30.03 -8.81 -6.31
CA LEU A 749 30.52 -7.86 -5.31
C LEU A 749 31.41 -8.55 -4.27
N GLU A 750 32.58 -7.98 -4.05
CA GLU A 750 33.49 -8.37 -2.96
C GLU A 750 33.12 -7.64 -1.65
N VAL A 751 32.91 -8.43 -0.60
CA VAL A 751 32.67 -8.00 0.78
C VAL A 751 33.92 -8.29 1.60
N PRO A 752 34.82 -7.31 1.81
CA PRO A 752 36.06 -7.53 2.56
C PRO A 752 35.81 -7.73 4.07
N PRO A 753 36.75 -8.35 4.81
CA PRO A 753 36.66 -8.49 6.27
C PRO A 753 36.57 -7.13 6.97
N GLY A 754 35.75 -7.03 8.00
CA GLY A 754 35.43 -5.77 8.67
C GLY A 754 34.45 -4.88 7.89
N SER A 755 33.59 -5.48 7.05
CA SER A 755 32.45 -4.80 6.43
C SER A 755 31.30 -4.63 7.42
N ALA A 756 30.75 -3.42 7.51
CA ALA A 756 29.58 -3.09 8.32
C ALA A 756 28.47 -2.46 7.45
N LEU A 757 27.20 -2.76 7.74
CA LEU A 757 26.05 -2.20 7.04
C LEU A 757 25.50 -0.96 7.75
N LEU A 758 25.52 0.20 7.09
CA LEU A 758 24.87 1.41 7.56
C LEU A 758 23.35 1.36 7.29
N PHE A 759 22.62 0.71 8.19
CA PHE A 759 21.17 0.56 8.08
C PHE A 759 20.52 0.33 9.46
N PRO A 760 19.40 0.99 9.80
CA PRO A 760 18.71 0.81 11.07
C PRO A 760 17.87 -0.47 11.08
N SER A 761 18.54 -1.63 11.08
CA SER A 761 17.89 -2.94 11.26
C SER A 761 17.60 -3.25 12.73
N GLU A 762 16.81 -4.29 12.96
CA GLU A 762 16.84 -5.04 14.22
C GLU A 762 18.28 -5.49 14.52
N GLY A 763 18.69 -5.42 15.79
CA GLY A 763 20.07 -5.70 16.22
C GLY A 763 21.13 -4.63 15.88
N SER A 764 20.79 -3.54 15.17
CA SER A 764 21.79 -2.51 14.80
C SER A 764 22.31 -1.72 16.01
N VAL A 765 23.63 -1.54 16.08
CA VAL A 765 24.37 -0.86 17.16
C VAL A 765 24.70 0.58 16.77
N MET A 766 24.84 1.52 17.70
CA MET A 766 25.26 2.88 17.34
C MET A 766 26.71 2.85 16.86
N ILE A 767 27.05 3.64 15.84
CA ILE A 767 28.41 3.65 15.28
C ILE A 767 29.46 4.12 16.31
N LYS A 768 29.07 5.01 17.24
CA LYS A 768 29.89 5.45 18.38
C LYS A 768 30.30 4.29 19.32
N ASP A 769 29.41 3.33 19.57
CA ASP A 769 29.65 2.19 20.47
C ASP A 769 30.64 1.17 19.90
N LEU A 770 30.94 1.22 18.59
CA LEU A 770 31.91 0.32 17.94
C LEU A 770 33.34 0.57 18.43
N LYS A 771 33.65 1.83 18.81
CA LYS A 771 34.94 2.22 19.37
C LYS A 771 35.21 1.56 20.73
N GLU A 772 34.16 1.24 21.49
CA GLU A 772 34.27 0.56 22.79
C GLU A 772 34.48 -0.95 22.67
N ARG A 773 34.24 -1.53 21.47
CA ARG A 773 34.32 -2.98 21.20
C ARG A 773 35.59 -3.40 20.42
N ASP A 774 36.50 -2.47 20.16
CA ASP A 774 37.70 -2.64 19.31
C ASP A 774 37.42 -3.19 17.89
N LEU A 775 36.18 -3.02 17.41
CA LEU A 775 35.73 -3.48 16.09
C LEU A 775 36.12 -2.46 15.02
N LYS A 776 37.29 -2.64 14.43
CA LYS A 776 37.78 -1.77 13.34
C LYS A 776 37.02 -2.01 12.03
N VAL A 777 35.96 -1.23 11.81
CA VAL A 777 35.27 -1.11 10.52
C VAL A 777 36.28 -0.71 9.44
N ARG A 778 36.37 -1.51 8.37
CA ARG A 778 37.25 -1.26 7.21
C ARG A 778 36.46 -0.93 5.94
N ASN A 779 35.21 -1.38 5.87
CA ASN A 779 34.32 -1.12 4.75
C ASN A 779 32.91 -0.79 5.25
N LEU A 780 32.29 0.25 4.70
CA LEU A 780 30.94 0.69 5.06
C LEU A 780 30.01 0.46 3.88
N ILE A 781 29.07 -0.47 4.02
CA ILE A 781 28.05 -0.76 3.02
C ILE A 781 26.85 0.16 3.25
N VAL A 782 26.38 0.85 2.21
CA VAL A 782 25.31 1.85 2.29
C VAL A 782 24.27 1.60 1.20
N LEU A 783 22.98 1.71 1.55
CA LEU A 783 21.85 1.47 0.64
C LEU A 783 21.33 2.79 0.06
N ASP A 784 21.54 3.03 -1.24
CA ASP A 784 21.12 4.26 -1.93
C ASP A 784 19.77 4.09 -2.63
N GLY A 785 18.75 4.70 -2.02
CA GLY A 785 17.45 4.95 -2.65
C GLY A 785 16.45 5.63 -1.74
N THR A 786 15.16 5.64 -2.13
CA THR A 786 14.09 6.02 -1.19
C THR A 786 14.06 5.03 -0.02
N TRP A 787 13.56 5.43 1.14
CA TRP A 787 13.51 4.55 2.32
C TRP A 787 12.76 3.23 2.07
N SER A 788 11.75 3.25 1.19
CA SER A 788 11.10 2.03 0.67
C SER A 788 12.04 1.14 -0.16
N LYS A 789 12.78 1.72 -1.11
CA LYS A 789 13.78 1.00 -1.93
C LYS A 789 14.94 0.46 -1.10
N ALA A 790 15.43 1.23 -0.12
CA ALA A 790 16.50 0.78 0.78
C ALA A 790 16.07 -0.40 1.66
N ARG A 791 14.86 -0.33 2.26
CA ARG A 791 14.26 -1.47 2.98
C ARG A 791 14.10 -2.69 2.08
N ARG A 792 13.63 -2.49 0.84
CA ARG A 792 13.46 -3.57 -0.12
C ARG A 792 14.79 -4.19 -0.54
N MET A 793 15.82 -3.40 -0.81
CA MET A 793 17.17 -3.90 -1.07
C MET A 793 17.71 -4.70 0.12
N TYR A 794 17.48 -4.27 1.37
CA TYR A 794 17.87 -5.03 2.56
C TYR A 794 17.17 -6.40 2.66
N VAL A 795 15.87 -6.45 2.37
CA VAL A 795 15.07 -7.70 2.41
C VAL A 795 15.39 -8.63 1.24
N GLU A 796 15.53 -8.09 0.04
CA GLU A 796 15.76 -8.85 -1.21
C GLU A 796 17.25 -9.17 -1.47
N ASN A 797 18.16 -8.87 -0.54
CA ASN A 797 19.57 -9.26 -0.61
C ASN A 797 19.97 -9.96 0.70
N PRO A 798 19.67 -11.25 0.88
CA PRO A 798 19.81 -11.95 2.15
C PRO A 798 21.25 -11.98 2.67
N TRP A 799 22.24 -11.94 1.77
CA TRP A 799 23.66 -11.83 2.11
C TRP A 799 24.01 -10.58 2.95
N LEU A 800 23.19 -9.52 2.93
CA LEU A 800 23.35 -8.37 3.82
C LEU A 800 23.16 -8.75 5.29
N LYS A 801 22.29 -9.72 5.60
CA LYS A 801 22.09 -10.24 6.97
C LYS A 801 23.26 -11.09 7.48
N LEU A 802 24.12 -11.57 6.57
CA LEU A 802 25.33 -12.33 6.90
C LEU A 802 26.50 -11.41 7.34
N LEU A 803 26.31 -10.09 7.34
CA LEU A 803 27.30 -9.13 7.83
C LEU A 803 27.28 -9.11 9.37
N CYS A 804 28.44 -9.35 9.99
CA CYS A 804 28.59 -9.43 11.44
C CYS A 804 28.34 -8.09 12.20
N SER A 805 28.05 -6.99 11.50
CA SER A 805 27.86 -5.67 12.11
C SER A 805 26.90 -4.80 11.30
N HIS A 806 25.73 -4.53 11.87
CA HIS A 806 24.79 -3.52 11.38
C HIS A 806 24.87 -2.29 12.28
N VAL A 807 24.99 -1.11 11.67
CA VAL A 807 25.33 0.14 12.36
C VAL A 807 24.32 1.23 12.03
N LYS A 808 23.99 2.06 13.01
CA LYS A 808 23.06 3.19 12.89
C LYS A 808 23.69 4.47 13.44
N LEU A 809 23.13 5.60 13.01
CA LEU A 809 23.50 6.95 13.43
C LEU A 809 22.44 7.53 14.35
N GLU A 810 22.87 8.42 15.25
CA GLU A 810 22.01 9.22 16.11
C GLU A 810 22.26 10.68 15.81
N ILE A 811 21.27 11.36 15.21
CA ILE A 811 21.43 12.71 14.66
C ILE A 811 20.30 13.59 15.17
N GLU A 812 20.67 14.58 15.97
CA GLU A 812 19.80 15.68 16.37
C GLU A 812 19.86 16.76 15.27
N GLY A 813 18.88 16.75 14.36
CA GLY A 813 18.82 17.75 13.30
C GLY A 813 17.95 17.34 12.10
N ALA A 814 17.58 18.35 11.31
CA ALA A 814 16.82 18.16 10.08
C ALA A 814 17.76 18.16 8.86
N SER A 815 17.59 17.17 7.98
CA SER A 815 18.40 16.99 6.78
C SER A 815 18.34 18.18 5.81
N LEU A 816 19.45 18.46 5.13
CA LEU A 816 19.54 19.42 4.02
C LEU A 816 18.63 19.02 2.84
N TYR A 817 18.29 17.74 2.74
CA TYR A 817 17.45 17.18 1.67
C TYR A 817 15.95 17.45 1.86
N ARG A 818 15.50 17.80 3.08
CA ARG A 818 14.08 17.92 3.48
C ARG A 818 13.26 18.86 2.59
N GLU A 819 13.89 19.90 2.05
CA GLU A 819 13.23 20.95 1.26
C GLU A 819 13.05 20.58 -0.23
N VAL A 820 13.60 19.44 -0.68
CA VAL A 820 13.50 18.96 -2.07
C VAL A 820 12.96 17.52 -2.17
N ARG A 821 13.10 16.69 -1.13
CA ARG A 821 12.38 15.41 -0.97
C ARG A 821 11.92 15.23 0.48
N ARG A 822 10.63 14.91 0.69
CA ARG A 822 10.06 14.56 2.02
C ARG A 822 10.78 13.33 2.59
N GLN A 823 11.00 13.32 3.90
CA GLN A 823 11.64 12.22 4.63
C GLN A 823 10.67 11.60 5.64
N PRO A 824 10.80 10.30 5.99
CA PRO A 824 9.81 9.62 6.82
C PRO A 824 9.75 10.07 8.29
N ARG A 825 10.84 10.64 8.81
CA ARG A 825 10.97 11.17 10.18
C ARG A 825 12.21 12.05 10.27
N GLU A 826 12.31 12.84 11.34
CA GLU A 826 13.57 13.52 11.69
C GLU A 826 14.68 12.49 12.01
N GLY A 827 15.94 12.87 11.78
CA GLY A 827 17.10 11.96 11.83
C GLY A 827 17.22 10.98 10.65
N CYS A 828 16.28 10.94 9.70
CA CYS A 828 16.50 10.27 8.41
C CYS A 828 17.34 11.18 7.49
N LEU A 829 18.45 10.68 6.96
CA LEU A 829 19.35 11.42 6.08
C LEU A 829 19.26 10.97 4.61
N SER A 830 19.84 11.74 3.69
CA SER A 830 20.20 11.25 2.35
C SER A 830 21.45 10.38 2.40
N THR A 831 21.73 9.65 1.31
CA THR A 831 22.90 8.77 1.18
C THR A 831 24.23 9.48 1.49
N ILE A 832 24.45 10.68 0.96
CA ILE A 832 25.73 11.41 1.15
C ILE A 832 25.88 11.96 2.56
N GLU A 833 24.80 12.50 3.15
CA GLU A 833 24.81 12.93 4.56
C GLU A 833 25.09 11.72 5.46
N SER A 834 24.44 10.58 5.21
CA SER A 834 24.63 9.34 5.99
C SER A 834 26.08 8.86 5.93
N ILE A 835 26.70 8.87 4.75
CA ILE A 835 28.13 8.55 4.57
C ILE A 835 29.01 9.53 5.34
N VAL A 836 28.79 10.84 5.19
CA VAL A 836 29.60 11.87 5.84
C VAL A 836 29.51 11.78 7.37
N HIS A 837 28.31 11.69 7.94
CA HIS A 837 28.12 11.56 9.38
C HIS A 837 28.79 10.28 9.92
N ALA A 838 28.60 9.13 9.25
CA ALA A 838 29.26 7.88 9.64
C ALA A 838 30.79 7.99 9.59
N MET A 839 31.36 8.60 8.56
CA MET A 839 32.82 8.73 8.41
C MET A 839 33.42 9.69 9.45
N LYS A 840 32.73 10.79 9.79
CA LYS A 840 33.11 11.68 10.89
C LYS A 840 33.11 10.94 12.24
N GLU A 841 32.08 10.14 12.52
CA GLU A 841 32.01 9.36 13.75
C GLU A 841 33.06 8.25 13.83
N ILE A 842 33.45 7.63 12.71
CA ILE A 842 34.56 6.66 12.68
C ILE A 842 35.91 7.36 12.92
N GLY A 843 36.09 8.59 12.43
CA GLY A 843 37.28 9.43 12.67
C GLY A 843 38.12 9.72 11.42
N GLU A 844 37.49 9.76 10.25
CA GLU A 844 38.10 10.26 9.00
C GLU A 844 38.25 11.80 9.03
N ASP A 845 39.08 12.36 8.15
CA ASP A 845 39.29 13.82 8.06
C ASP A 845 37.99 14.57 7.78
N THR A 846 37.69 15.56 8.62
CA THR A 846 36.46 16.35 8.57
C THR A 846 36.44 17.35 7.43
N GLU A 847 37.57 17.93 7.01
CA GLU A 847 37.60 19.03 6.04
C GLU A 847 37.18 18.56 4.63
N GLY A 848 37.68 17.40 4.19
CA GLY A 848 37.22 16.76 2.95
C GLY A 848 35.74 16.32 2.98
N LEU A 849 35.24 15.94 4.17
CA LEU A 849 33.85 15.51 4.36
C LEU A 849 32.86 16.69 4.36
N ASP A 850 33.22 17.82 4.96
CA ASP A 850 32.41 19.05 4.94
C ASP A 850 32.25 19.60 3.53
N ASN A 851 33.31 19.55 2.71
CA ASN A 851 33.23 19.99 1.31
C ASN A 851 32.18 19.21 0.48
N MET A 852 31.95 17.93 0.80
CA MET A 852 30.90 17.14 0.15
C MET A 852 29.49 17.57 0.56
N LEU A 853 29.30 18.04 1.81
CA LEU A 853 28.03 18.60 2.26
C LEU A 853 27.76 19.96 1.61
N ASP A 854 28.76 20.84 1.49
CA ASP A 854 28.65 22.12 0.77
C ASP A 854 28.21 21.91 -0.70
N VAL A 855 28.81 20.92 -1.38
CA VAL A 855 28.48 20.58 -2.77
C VAL A 855 27.07 19.97 -2.86
N PHE A 856 26.64 19.22 -1.84
CA PHE A 856 25.30 18.67 -1.75
C PHE A 856 24.25 19.76 -1.51
N GLU A 857 24.48 20.67 -0.58
CA GLU A 857 23.62 21.85 -0.34
C GLU A 857 23.52 22.71 -1.61
N SER A 858 24.63 22.96 -2.29
CA SER A 858 24.65 23.65 -3.58
C SER A 858 23.83 22.93 -4.66
N MET A 859 23.89 21.59 -4.72
CA MET A 859 23.07 20.79 -5.63
C MET A 859 21.58 20.86 -5.26
N VAL A 860 21.23 20.87 -3.97
CA VAL A 860 19.86 21.05 -3.47
C VAL A 860 19.35 22.45 -3.83
N GLY A 861 20.16 23.49 -3.66
CA GLY A 861 19.83 24.88 -4.00
C GLY A 861 19.53 25.11 -5.49
N ASP A 862 20.31 24.49 -6.39
CA ASP A 862 20.00 24.52 -7.84
C ASP A 862 18.64 23.89 -8.16
N GLN A 863 18.26 22.84 -7.44
CA GLN A 863 17.02 22.11 -7.70
C GLN A 863 15.80 22.87 -7.19
N ARG A 864 15.95 23.65 -6.11
CA ARG A 864 14.98 24.69 -5.73
C ARG A 864 14.87 25.73 -6.83
N ARG A 865 15.99 26.32 -7.28
CA ARG A 865 15.98 27.33 -8.35
C ARG A 865 15.33 26.81 -9.65
N CYS A 866 15.61 25.58 -10.08
CA CYS A 866 14.95 25.00 -11.26
C CYS A 866 13.45 24.72 -11.05
N LYS A 867 13.01 24.42 -9.83
CA LYS A 867 11.60 24.34 -9.47
C LYS A 867 10.95 25.72 -9.59
N ASP A 868 11.56 26.73 -8.97
CA ASP A 868 11.05 28.11 -8.90
C ASP A 868 11.08 28.82 -10.27
N GLU A 869 12.11 28.61 -11.09
CA GLU A 869 12.18 29.13 -12.47
C GLU A 869 11.19 28.44 -13.42
N ASN A 870 10.80 27.19 -13.16
CA ASN A 870 9.71 26.55 -13.90
C ASN A 870 8.35 27.12 -13.49
N PHE A 871 8.14 27.48 -12.21
CA PHE A 871 6.96 28.25 -11.81
C PHE A 871 6.96 29.65 -12.45
N GLY A 872 8.11 30.33 -12.50
CA GLY A 872 8.25 31.67 -13.10
C GLY A 872 8.16 31.74 -14.63
N LYS A 873 8.02 30.61 -15.34
CA LYS A 873 7.70 30.53 -16.78
C LYS A 873 6.26 30.09 -17.05
N VAL A 874 5.49 29.86 -16.00
CA VAL A 874 4.06 29.51 -16.02
C VAL A 874 3.19 30.67 -15.47
N LEU A 875 3.85 31.77 -15.07
CA LEU A 875 3.30 33.12 -14.91
C LEU A 875 3.61 33.97 -16.16
#